data_AF-A0A832I500-F1
#
_entry.id   AF-A0A832I500-F1
#
_cell.length_a   1.000
_cell.length_b   1.000
_cell.length_c   1.000
_cell.angle_alpha   90.00
_cell.angle_beta   90.00
_cell.angle_gamma   90.00
#
_symmetry.space_group_name_H-M   'P 1'
#
loop_
_entity.id
_entity.type
_entity.pdbx_description
1 polymer ?
#
loop_
_entity_poly.entity_id
_entity_poly.type
_entity_poly.pdbx_seq_one_letter_code
_entity_poly.pdbx_strand_id
1 'polypeptide(L)'
;MSRADARSAVDAAGVLATLAAAAPWPAAAPAPALGAALAVATLWAPGHALARLLRPAAPAGERALLALALSPWLVAAPAAALAAAGAGTAAAARAALALAAALCAAAALRARGVPAPGGPGARAVAAIACAWAALVAAMFAVNPHLAPRSDGWFHAAVVEQIAARGLPVEDPAFAGLPLLYFWGHDLWAALWVALAPALAVWTPLAAFNVAAAAAVVLAVDALAVRLGARGGTRSLAAGLALLGPAPFAWLAPAARALTGETRGAAEFAAFFEAGASSALRALSEGMLHPSLAFFGDKFLVPTAFALGLALFPAILAAWHDAAVAPRASAAATLAALAGAALFVHTVVGLTVLLLAAAWGLPALAGGPALRRAALVTGAALAVALAAHTPYLLAVAGGKQGQLGPGFGAAAAWSFAWGGAAVVPAGFAWLVARARHAPPARHALWVAVVLASLALGLRLPENNQSKFLNLLLLALAPAAALGWASAAARLAPAARRALAACAAAALVPGAALALWGFAAEHGREEEPWHRAAPGARAAWSWARARTAPDAIVADAGGGSDMTVLAARSALWGGGHVERDWGHAATALEARRRAARELGSGAPLSKQTRALLRGLGREVLVVERASDTTAASPPARLARRPGYRPVFVRRGIALYRWEGGS
;
A
#
# COMPACT_ATOMS: atom_id res chain seq x y z
N MET A 1 18.12 21.31 -29.02
CA MET A 1 17.49 19.97 -29.02
C MET A 1 16.05 20.10 -29.49
N SER A 2 15.70 19.43 -30.59
CA SER A 2 14.33 19.39 -31.08
C SER A 2 13.44 18.59 -30.11
N ARG A 3 12.11 18.80 -30.13
CA ARG A 3 11.18 17.94 -29.36
C ARG A 3 11.21 16.47 -29.81
N ALA A 4 11.78 16.15 -30.97
CA ALA A 4 12.00 14.78 -31.40
C ALA A 4 13.20 14.16 -30.67
N ASP A 5 14.29 14.90 -30.50
CA ASP A 5 15.52 14.44 -29.83
C ASP A 5 15.28 14.14 -28.35
N ALA A 6 14.48 14.97 -27.67
CA ALA A 6 14.10 14.74 -26.27
C ALA A 6 13.24 13.47 -26.09
N ARG A 7 12.51 13.04 -27.12
CA ARG A 7 11.67 11.82 -27.07
C ARG A 7 12.50 10.56 -27.22
N SER A 8 13.44 10.54 -28.17
CA SER A 8 14.32 9.38 -28.33
C SER A 8 15.17 9.17 -27.07
N ALA A 9 15.59 10.25 -26.40
CA ALA A 9 16.36 10.17 -25.16
C ALA A 9 15.60 9.50 -24.01
N VAL A 10 14.33 9.85 -23.79
CA VAL A 10 13.51 9.23 -22.71
C VAL A 10 13.23 7.76 -23.00
N ASP A 11 12.97 7.42 -24.26
CA ASP A 11 12.69 6.05 -24.68
C ASP A 11 13.92 5.16 -24.61
N ALA A 12 15.06 5.68 -25.10
CA ALA A 12 16.35 5.04 -24.97
C ALA A 12 16.73 4.88 -23.48
N ALA A 13 16.51 5.89 -22.64
CA ALA A 13 16.76 5.81 -21.21
C ALA A 13 15.90 4.73 -20.53
N GLY A 14 14.61 4.61 -20.91
CA GLY A 14 13.74 3.55 -20.40
C GLY A 14 14.21 2.15 -20.80
N VAL A 15 14.55 1.96 -22.08
CA VAL A 15 15.10 0.68 -22.57
C VAL A 15 16.43 0.37 -21.90
N LEU A 16 17.37 1.32 -21.87
CA LEU A 16 18.69 1.15 -21.26
C LEU A 16 18.60 0.90 -19.76
N ALA A 17 17.76 1.62 -19.03
CA ALA A 17 17.56 1.38 -17.60
C ALA A 17 16.99 -0.01 -17.34
N THR A 18 16.05 -0.48 -18.18
CA THR A 18 15.45 -1.80 -18.02
C THR A 18 16.43 -2.92 -18.38
N LEU A 19 17.22 -2.75 -19.45
CA LEU A 19 18.27 -3.69 -19.83
C LEU A 19 19.40 -3.72 -18.78
N ALA A 20 19.82 -2.56 -18.27
CA ALA A 20 20.79 -2.47 -17.20
C ALA A 20 20.27 -3.15 -15.93
N ALA A 21 19.01 -2.92 -15.54
CA ALA A 21 18.39 -3.60 -14.40
C ALA A 21 18.30 -5.13 -14.57
N ALA A 22 18.12 -5.62 -15.82
CA ALA A 22 18.08 -7.04 -16.12
C ALA A 22 19.46 -7.72 -16.13
N ALA A 23 20.54 -6.94 -16.33
CA ALA A 23 21.90 -7.45 -16.38
C ALA A 23 22.40 -7.96 -15.01
N PRO A 24 23.33 -8.93 -14.95
CA PRO A 24 23.99 -9.29 -13.71
C PRO A 24 24.85 -8.12 -13.23
N TRP A 25 24.53 -7.57 -12.07
CA TRP A 25 25.30 -6.47 -11.49
C TRP A 25 26.49 -7.04 -10.71
N PRO A 26 27.66 -6.39 -10.80
CA PRO A 26 28.77 -6.73 -9.93
C PRO A 26 28.38 -6.49 -8.48
N ALA A 27 28.81 -7.37 -7.57
CA ALA A 27 28.52 -7.25 -6.14
C ALA A 27 29.00 -5.92 -5.53
N ALA A 28 29.95 -5.24 -6.18
CA ALA A 28 30.49 -3.94 -5.79
C ALA A 28 29.68 -2.72 -6.29
N ALA A 29 28.57 -2.92 -7.03
CA ALA A 29 27.78 -1.80 -7.53
C ALA A 29 27.19 -0.99 -6.36
N PRO A 30 27.25 0.36 -6.40
CA PRO A 30 26.73 1.18 -5.34
C PRO A 30 25.19 1.05 -5.25
N ALA A 31 24.71 0.64 -4.07
CA ALA A 31 23.29 0.43 -3.79
C ALA A 31 22.37 1.59 -4.25
N PRO A 32 22.72 2.89 -4.08
CA PRO A 32 21.88 3.98 -4.54
C PRO A 32 21.68 4.01 -6.06
N ALA A 33 22.73 3.74 -6.84
CA ALA A 33 22.65 3.75 -8.31
C ALA A 33 21.79 2.59 -8.81
N LEU A 34 21.94 1.42 -8.20
CA LEU A 34 21.14 0.24 -8.51
C LEU A 34 19.66 0.46 -8.13
N GLY A 35 19.39 1.03 -6.96
CA GLY A 35 18.04 1.40 -6.54
C GLY A 35 17.39 2.39 -7.50
N ALA A 36 18.11 3.39 -7.99
CA ALA A 36 17.60 4.34 -8.98
C ALA A 36 17.30 3.68 -10.34
N ALA A 37 18.18 2.79 -10.81
CA ALA A 37 17.97 2.05 -12.06
C ALA A 37 16.73 1.14 -11.96
N LEU A 38 16.59 0.40 -10.86
CA LEU A 38 15.41 -0.43 -10.59
C LEU A 38 14.14 0.41 -10.47
N ALA A 39 14.20 1.59 -9.83
CA ALA A 39 13.08 2.51 -9.76
C ALA A 39 12.55 2.88 -11.15
N VAL A 40 13.42 3.30 -12.06
CA VAL A 40 13.03 3.63 -13.44
C VAL A 40 12.47 2.39 -14.16
N ALA A 41 13.16 1.26 -14.06
CA ALA A 41 12.82 0.02 -14.76
C ALA A 41 11.50 -0.61 -14.29
N THR A 42 11.10 -0.43 -13.02
CA THR A 42 9.91 -1.10 -12.47
C THR A 42 8.80 -0.19 -11.96
N LEU A 43 9.05 1.10 -11.73
CA LEU A 43 8.01 2.06 -11.29
C LEU A 43 7.51 2.95 -12.42
N TRP A 44 8.25 3.08 -13.52
CA TRP A 44 7.91 4.06 -14.55
C TRP A 44 7.91 3.52 -15.97
N ALA A 45 9.01 2.91 -16.43
CA ALA A 45 9.20 2.59 -17.85
C ALA A 45 8.12 1.66 -18.45
N PRO A 46 7.75 0.52 -17.82
CA PRO A 46 6.79 -0.41 -18.40
C PRO A 46 5.40 0.20 -18.57
N GLY A 47 4.91 0.90 -17.54
CA GLY A 47 3.62 1.58 -17.57
C GLY A 47 3.62 2.76 -18.54
N HIS A 48 4.73 3.49 -18.65
CA HIS A 48 4.87 4.58 -19.62
C HIS A 48 4.78 4.05 -21.07
N ALA A 49 5.48 2.94 -21.35
CA ALA A 49 5.42 2.27 -22.65
C ALA A 49 4.00 1.81 -22.98
N LEU A 50 3.32 1.14 -22.04
CA LEU A 50 1.93 0.72 -22.23
C LEU A 50 0.99 1.92 -22.43
N ALA A 51 1.15 2.99 -21.65
CA ALA A 51 0.35 4.21 -21.78
C ALA A 51 0.47 4.84 -23.17
N ARG A 52 1.67 4.82 -23.78
CA ARG A 52 1.86 5.32 -25.15
C ARG A 52 1.16 4.46 -26.19
N LEU A 53 1.18 3.14 -26.01
CA LEU A 53 0.51 2.21 -26.92
C LEU A 53 -1.02 2.32 -26.82
N LEU A 54 -1.56 2.38 -25.61
CA LEU A 54 -3.01 2.46 -25.37
C LEU A 54 -3.57 3.87 -25.62
N ARG A 55 -2.80 4.90 -25.28
CA ARG A 55 -3.25 6.30 -25.24
C ARG A 55 -2.21 7.25 -25.87
N PRO A 56 -1.93 7.12 -27.18
CA PRO A 56 -0.91 7.93 -27.86
C PRO A 56 -1.22 9.44 -27.86
N ALA A 57 -2.47 9.84 -27.63
CA ALA A 57 -2.87 11.24 -27.51
C ALA A 57 -3.04 11.72 -26.05
N ALA A 58 -2.80 10.86 -25.05
CA ALA A 58 -2.98 11.25 -23.64
C ALA A 58 -2.04 12.41 -23.25
N PRO A 59 -2.53 13.37 -22.44
CA PRO A 59 -1.69 14.39 -21.84
C PRO A 59 -0.56 13.79 -21.00
N ALA A 60 0.53 14.54 -20.84
CA ALA A 60 1.71 14.07 -20.10
C ALA A 60 1.39 13.60 -18.67
N GLY A 61 0.51 14.33 -17.95
CA GLY A 61 0.09 13.95 -16.59
C GLY A 61 -0.66 12.62 -16.53
N GLU A 62 -1.52 12.33 -17.51
CA GLU A 62 -2.24 11.05 -17.59
C GLU A 62 -1.28 9.91 -17.97
N ARG A 63 -0.28 10.16 -18.82
CA ARG A 63 0.77 9.16 -19.09
C ARG A 63 1.63 8.89 -17.86
N ALA A 64 1.98 9.92 -17.10
CA ALA A 64 2.73 9.77 -15.85
C ALA A 64 1.91 8.99 -14.82
N LEU A 65 0.62 9.27 -14.70
CA LEU A 65 -0.31 8.48 -13.89
C LEU A 65 -0.27 7.00 -14.28
N LEU A 66 -0.51 6.68 -15.55
CA LEU A 66 -0.54 5.29 -16.02
C LEU A 66 0.83 4.61 -15.85
N ALA A 67 1.92 5.35 -16.02
CA ALA A 67 3.27 4.86 -15.75
C ALA A 67 3.41 4.39 -14.30
N LEU A 68 3.11 5.25 -13.34
CA LEU A 68 3.26 4.96 -11.91
C LEU A 68 2.24 3.91 -11.44
N ALA A 69 1.01 3.94 -11.96
CA ALA A 69 -0.08 3.06 -11.56
C ALA A 69 0.08 1.61 -12.07
N LEU A 70 0.58 1.43 -13.30
CA LEU A 70 0.61 0.12 -13.96
C LEU A 70 1.97 -0.58 -13.87
N SER A 71 3.08 0.14 -13.72
CA SER A 71 4.42 -0.48 -13.77
C SER A 71 4.62 -1.57 -12.72
N PRO A 72 4.21 -1.42 -11.44
CA PRO A 72 4.38 -2.48 -10.46
C PRO A 72 3.70 -3.79 -10.86
N TRP A 73 2.47 -3.70 -11.39
CA TRP A 73 1.72 -4.84 -11.90
C TRP A 73 2.33 -5.45 -13.16
N LEU A 74 2.76 -4.62 -14.12
CA LEU A 74 3.36 -5.06 -15.37
C LEU A 74 4.68 -5.82 -15.18
N VAL A 75 5.37 -5.63 -14.06
CA VAL A 75 6.58 -6.38 -13.71
C VAL A 75 6.24 -7.58 -12.83
N ALA A 76 5.46 -7.39 -11.78
CA ALA A 76 5.22 -8.44 -10.79
C ALA A 76 4.25 -9.53 -11.25
N ALA A 77 3.24 -9.23 -12.08
CA ALA A 77 2.32 -10.27 -12.55
C ALA A 77 3.00 -11.28 -13.50
N PRO A 78 3.81 -10.86 -14.50
CA PRO A 78 4.62 -11.81 -15.28
C PRO A 78 5.63 -12.58 -14.42
N ALA A 79 6.28 -11.92 -13.46
CA ALA A 79 7.19 -12.60 -12.54
C ALA A 79 6.46 -13.65 -11.69
N ALA A 80 5.23 -13.37 -11.24
CA ALA A 80 4.41 -14.33 -10.50
C ALA A 80 4.09 -15.57 -11.35
N ALA A 81 3.73 -15.37 -12.62
CA ALA A 81 3.46 -16.48 -13.53
C ALA A 81 4.70 -17.35 -13.76
N LEU A 82 5.88 -16.74 -13.92
CA LEU A 82 7.15 -17.45 -14.06
C LEU A 82 7.55 -18.19 -12.79
N ALA A 83 7.37 -17.56 -11.62
CA ALA A 83 7.65 -18.19 -10.33
C ALA A 83 6.69 -19.35 -10.04
N ALA A 84 5.41 -19.22 -10.40
CA ALA A 84 4.44 -20.32 -10.34
C ALA A 84 4.81 -21.48 -11.28
N ALA A 85 5.56 -21.21 -12.35
CA ALA A 85 6.12 -22.22 -13.25
C ALA A 85 7.47 -22.80 -12.75
N GLY A 86 7.91 -22.46 -11.54
CA GLY A 86 9.11 -23.00 -10.91
C GLY A 86 10.38 -22.16 -11.08
N ALA A 87 10.31 -20.98 -11.71
CA ALA A 87 11.45 -20.08 -11.78
C ALA A 87 11.77 -19.49 -10.39
N GLY A 88 13.05 -19.48 -10.00
CA GLY A 88 13.47 -18.75 -8.80
C GLY A 88 13.23 -17.25 -8.92
N THR A 89 13.00 -16.55 -7.80
CA THR A 89 12.58 -15.14 -7.77
C THR A 89 13.50 -14.22 -8.59
N ALA A 90 14.83 -14.39 -8.50
CA ALA A 90 15.78 -13.59 -9.28
C ALA A 90 15.69 -13.86 -10.80
N ALA A 91 15.47 -15.11 -11.21
CA ALA A 91 15.30 -15.46 -12.62
C ALA A 91 13.98 -14.91 -13.17
N ALA A 92 12.90 -15.05 -12.41
CA ALA A 92 11.60 -14.45 -12.74
C ALA A 92 11.70 -12.92 -12.85
N ALA A 93 12.45 -12.26 -11.96
CA ALA A 93 12.69 -10.82 -12.01
C ALA A 93 13.40 -10.39 -13.31
N ARG A 94 14.50 -11.05 -13.68
CA ARG A 94 15.24 -10.74 -14.92
C ARG A 94 14.38 -10.94 -16.16
N ALA A 95 13.62 -12.03 -16.22
CA ALA A 95 12.73 -12.31 -17.33
C ALA A 95 11.58 -11.28 -17.43
N ALA A 96 10.98 -10.89 -16.30
CA ALA A 96 9.97 -9.84 -16.28
C ALA A 96 10.53 -8.48 -16.75
N LEU A 97 11.76 -8.13 -16.34
CA LEU A 97 12.45 -6.94 -16.85
C LEU A 97 12.76 -7.03 -18.34
N ALA A 98 13.16 -8.20 -18.85
CA ALA A 98 13.36 -8.40 -20.29
C ALA A 98 12.06 -8.19 -21.09
N LEU A 99 10.93 -8.69 -20.58
CA LEU A 99 9.61 -8.44 -21.17
C LEU A 99 9.24 -6.94 -21.13
N ALA A 100 9.52 -6.26 -20.02
CA ALA A 100 9.32 -4.82 -19.90
C ALA A 100 10.20 -4.04 -20.89
N ALA A 101 11.45 -4.45 -21.11
CA ALA A 101 12.35 -3.83 -22.09
C ALA A 101 11.81 -4.02 -23.52
N ALA A 102 11.31 -5.22 -23.85
CA ALA A 102 10.67 -5.49 -25.13
C ALA A 102 9.42 -4.63 -25.34
N LEU A 103 8.59 -4.45 -24.31
CA LEU A 103 7.45 -3.54 -24.34
C LEU A 103 7.88 -2.08 -24.59
N CYS A 104 8.94 -1.62 -23.93
CA CYS A 104 9.51 -0.28 -24.13
C CYS A 104 10.01 -0.10 -25.56
N ALA A 105 10.75 -1.07 -26.10
CA ALA A 105 11.22 -1.06 -27.48
C ALA A 105 10.05 -1.04 -28.48
N ALA A 106 9.03 -1.88 -28.30
CA ALA A 106 7.84 -1.90 -29.14
C ALA A 106 7.07 -0.57 -29.10
N ALA A 107 6.98 0.07 -27.92
CA ALA A 107 6.37 1.38 -27.78
C ALA A 107 7.18 2.48 -28.49
N ALA A 108 8.50 2.46 -28.38
CA ALA A 108 9.40 3.40 -29.06
C ALA A 108 9.25 3.31 -30.60
N LEU A 109 9.21 2.09 -31.14
CA LEU A 109 9.03 1.85 -32.58
C LEU A 109 7.67 2.32 -33.11
N ARG A 110 6.62 2.26 -32.28
CA ARG A 110 5.25 2.64 -32.67
C ARG A 110 4.88 4.09 -32.36
N ALA A 111 5.75 4.82 -31.67
CA ALA A 111 5.40 6.12 -31.12
C ALA A 111 5.18 7.18 -32.21
N ARG A 112 3.91 7.43 -32.54
CA ARG A 112 3.48 8.55 -33.36
C ARG A 112 2.70 9.55 -32.49
N GLY A 113 2.97 10.84 -32.67
CA GLY A 113 2.23 11.93 -32.01
C GLY A 113 3.03 12.70 -30.94
N VAL A 114 2.79 14.01 -30.88
CA VAL A 114 3.29 14.89 -29.81
C VAL A 114 2.20 14.90 -28.72
N PRO A 115 2.52 14.58 -27.45
CA PRO A 115 1.53 14.75 -26.38
C PRO A 115 1.05 16.21 -26.36
N ALA A 116 -0.26 16.40 -26.20
CA ALA A 116 -0.82 17.74 -26.13
C ALA A 116 -0.14 18.53 -25.01
N PRO A 117 0.33 19.77 -25.27
CA PRO A 117 0.94 20.59 -24.23
C PRO A 117 -0.06 20.80 -23.09
N GLY A 118 0.41 20.58 -21.87
CA GLY A 118 -0.43 20.80 -20.68
C GLY A 118 -0.72 22.28 -20.50
N GLY A 119 -2.01 22.63 -20.35
CA GLY A 119 -2.40 23.97 -19.93
C GLY A 119 -1.87 24.32 -18.52
N PRO A 120 -1.95 25.59 -18.08
CA PRO A 120 -1.45 26.03 -16.78
C PRO A 120 -1.92 25.19 -15.58
N GLY A 121 -3.19 24.77 -15.57
CA GLY A 121 -3.72 23.90 -14.51
C GLY A 121 -3.05 22.53 -14.42
N ALA A 122 -2.63 21.95 -15.56
CA ALA A 122 -1.92 20.67 -15.56
C ALA A 122 -0.51 20.80 -14.96
N ARG A 123 0.17 21.93 -15.21
CA ARG A 123 1.49 22.22 -14.62
C ARG A 123 1.40 22.40 -13.12
N ALA A 124 0.39 23.11 -12.62
CA ALA A 124 0.17 23.30 -11.19
C ALA A 124 -0.08 21.96 -10.47
N VAL A 125 -0.93 21.09 -11.04
CA VAL A 125 -1.16 19.74 -10.49
C VAL A 125 0.12 18.91 -10.52
N ALA A 126 0.89 18.94 -11.60
CA ALA A 126 2.16 18.22 -11.67
C ALA A 126 3.14 18.70 -10.58
N ALA A 127 3.19 20.00 -10.30
CA ALA A 127 3.99 20.56 -9.21
C ALA A 127 3.50 20.07 -7.84
N ILE A 128 2.17 20.02 -7.60
CA ILE A 128 1.59 19.45 -6.36
C ILE A 128 1.95 17.97 -6.23
N ALA A 129 1.85 17.19 -7.31
CA ALA A 129 2.20 15.77 -7.31
C ALA A 129 3.68 15.55 -6.98
N CYS A 130 4.57 16.37 -7.56
CA CYS A 130 6.01 16.31 -7.27
C CYS A 130 6.32 16.74 -5.84
N ALA A 131 5.70 17.82 -5.34
CA ALA A 131 5.89 18.31 -3.98
C ALA A 131 5.41 17.28 -2.95
N TRP A 132 4.27 16.63 -3.20
CA TRP A 132 3.74 15.60 -2.33
C TRP A 132 4.63 14.34 -2.31
N ALA A 133 5.07 13.86 -3.48
CA ALA A 133 6.02 12.74 -3.54
C ALA A 133 7.37 13.07 -2.90
N ALA A 134 7.88 14.29 -3.10
CA ALA A 134 9.12 14.76 -2.48
C ALA A 134 8.99 14.84 -0.96
N LEU A 135 7.85 15.29 -0.43
CA LEU A 135 7.59 15.29 1.01
C LEU A 135 7.59 13.86 1.58
N VAL A 136 6.87 12.92 0.95
CA VAL A 136 6.86 11.51 1.38
C VAL A 136 8.27 10.92 1.34
N ALA A 137 9.03 11.17 0.26
CA ALA A 137 10.40 10.72 0.13
C ALA A 137 11.32 11.32 1.20
N ALA A 138 11.20 12.62 1.48
CA ALA A 138 11.97 13.30 2.50
C ALA A 138 11.69 12.73 3.89
N MET A 139 10.42 12.42 4.20
CA MET A 139 10.06 11.81 5.48
C MET A 139 10.69 10.44 5.68
N PHE A 140 10.67 9.56 4.66
CA PHE A 140 11.38 8.28 4.73
C PHE A 140 12.91 8.43 4.79
N ALA A 141 13.47 9.43 4.12
CA ALA A 141 14.91 9.66 4.09
C ALA A 141 15.43 10.21 5.43
N VAL A 142 14.67 11.10 6.07
CA VAL A 142 15.04 11.75 7.33
C VAL A 142 14.71 10.87 8.53
N ASN A 143 13.63 10.08 8.46
CA ASN A 143 13.18 9.27 9.58
C ASN A 143 13.15 7.76 9.27
N PRO A 144 14.17 6.99 9.72
CA PRO A 144 14.26 5.56 9.46
C PRO A 144 13.22 4.72 10.22
N HIS A 145 12.52 5.30 11.20
CA HIS A 145 11.48 4.61 11.98
C HIS A 145 10.14 4.52 11.24
N LEU A 146 9.96 5.27 10.15
CA LEU A 146 8.68 5.27 9.43
C LEU A 146 8.43 3.99 8.64
N ALA A 147 9.47 3.47 7.98
CA ALA A 147 9.34 2.26 7.17
C ALA A 147 8.91 1.01 7.97
N PRO A 148 9.49 0.72 9.16
CA PRO A 148 9.06 -0.43 9.97
C PRO A 148 7.74 -0.23 10.73
N ARG A 149 7.19 1.00 10.80
CA ARG A 149 5.97 1.29 11.58
C ARG A 149 4.75 0.56 11.03
N SER A 150 3.83 0.21 11.93
CA SER A 150 2.52 -0.40 11.60
C SER A 150 2.72 -1.63 10.71
N ASP A 151 2.04 -1.67 9.55
CA ASP A 151 2.05 -2.83 8.66
C ASP A 151 3.38 -2.99 7.91
N GLY A 152 4.25 -1.96 7.95
CA GLY A 152 5.53 -1.97 7.24
C GLY A 152 6.39 -3.18 7.60
N TRP A 153 6.45 -3.56 8.89
CA TRP A 153 7.17 -4.75 9.33
C TRP A 153 6.65 -6.04 8.72
N PHE A 154 5.33 -6.20 8.68
CA PHE A 154 4.69 -7.35 8.06
C PHE A 154 5.01 -7.42 6.56
N HIS A 155 4.88 -6.30 5.85
CA HIS A 155 5.22 -6.23 4.43
C HIS A 155 6.69 -6.56 4.16
N ALA A 156 7.62 -6.03 4.95
CA ALA A 156 9.04 -6.39 4.84
C ALA A 156 9.28 -7.89 5.07
N ALA A 157 8.59 -8.50 6.04
CA ALA A 157 8.71 -9.93 6.30
C ALA A 157 8.21 -10.77 5.11
N VAL A 158 7.09 -10.37 4.49
CA VAL A 158 6.58 -11.02 3.27
C VAL A 158 7.55 -10.85 2.10
N VAL A 159 8.11 -9.66 1.90
CA VAL A 159 9.12 -9.40 0.87
C VAL A 159 10.35 -10.30 1.04
N GLU A 160 10.88 -10.39 2.26
CA GLU A 160 12.02 -11.25 2.57
C GLU A 160 11.69 -12.74 2.34
N GLN A 161 10.49 -13.20 2.70
CA GLN A 161 10.04 -14.57 2.41
C GLN A 161 10.00 -14.84 0.90
N ILE A 162 9.42 -13.95 0.10
CA ILE A 162 9.32 -14.12 -1.36
C ILE A 162 10.71 -14.06 -2.02
N ALA A 163 11.57 -13.15 -1.57
CA ALA A 163 12.93 -13.03 -2.10
C ALA A 163 13.75 -14.30 -1.83
N ALA A 164 13.60 -14.88 -0.64
CA ALA A 164 14.33 -16.07 -0.21
C ALA A 164 13.78 -17.39 -0.79
N ARG A 165 12.45 -17.52 -0.90
CA ARG A 165 11.79 -18.82 -1.15
C ARG A 165 10.86 -18.84 -2.36
N GLY A 166 10.51 -17.70 -2.92
CA GLY A 166 9.62 -17.61 -4.08
C GLY A 166 8.15 -17.85 -3.75
N LEU A 167 7.43 -18.49 -4.68
CA LEU A 167 6.01 -18.79 -4.60
C LEU A 167 5.76 -20.30 -4.45
N PRO A 168 4.67 -20.74 -3.79
CA PRO A 168 3.65 -19.94 -3.11
C PRO A 168 4.19 -19.25 -1.85
N VAL A 169 3.62 -18.10 -1.51
CA VAL A 169 4.07 -17.32 -0.35
C VAL A 169 3.62 -18.00 0.93
N GLU A 170 4.56 -18.27 1.82
CA GLU A 170 4.29 -18.71 3.18
C GLU A 170 4.05 -17.50 4.09
N ASP A 171 3.16 -17.66 5.07
CA ASP A 171 2.98 -16.67 6.12
C ASP A 171 4.27 -16.57 6.98
N PRO A 172 4.94 -15.39 7.02
CA PRO A 172 6.17 -15.23 7.80
C PRO A 172 6.00 -15.52 9.30
N ALA A 173 4.78 -15.37 9.83
CA ALA A 173 4.47 -15.60 11.24
C ALA A 173 4.12 -17.07 11.56
N PHE A 174 3.80 -17.88 10.54
CA PHE A 174 3.30 -19.24 10.73
C PHE A 174 3.89 -20.21 9.70
N ALA A 175 5.08 -20.74 10.00
CA ALA A 175 5.79 -21.67 9.13
C ALA A 175 4.90 -22.82 8.63
N GLY A 176 4.96 -23.09 7.33
CA GLY A 176 4.15 -24.08 6.62
C GLY A 176 2.68 -23.70 6.36
N LEU A 177 2.22 -22.50 6.70
CA LEU A 177 0.89 -22.01 6.29
C LEU A 177 0.99 -21.07 5.09
N PRO A 178 0.08 -21.15 4.10
CA PRO A 178 0.05 -20.21 3.00
C PRO A 178 -0.31 -18.81 3.49
N LEU A 179 0.26 -17.77 2.89
CA LEU A 179 -0.11 -16.39 3.21
C LEU A 179 -1.53 -16.09 2.72
N LEU A 180 -2.44 -15.77 3.64
CA LEU A 180 -3.84 -15.44 3.34
C LEU A 180 -4.06 -13.92 3.17
N TYR A 181 -3.07 -13.26 2.59
CA TYR A 181 -3.02 -11.82 2.35
C TYR A 181 -2.59 -11.51 0.92
N PHE A 182 -3.02 -10.37 0.39
CA PHE A 182 -2.64 -9.96 -0.96
C PHE A 182 -1.16 -9.56 -1.01
N TRP A 183 -0.36 -10.32 -1.75
CA TRP A 183 1.11 -10.18 -1.78
C TRP A 183 1.66 -9.61 -3.09
N GLY A 184 0.81 -9.14 -4.02
CA GLY A 184 1.26 -8.70 -5.34
C GLY A 184 2.29 -7.55 -5.32
N HIS A 185 2.13 -6.59 -4.40
CA HIS A 185 3.11 -5.52 -4.20
C HIS A 185 4.37 -5.97 -3.44
N ASP A 186 4.25 -6.95 -2.53
CA ASP A 186 5.39 -7.53 -1.83
C ASP A 186 6.25 -8.33 -2.82
N LEU A 187 5.63 -9.05 -3.76
CA LEU A 187 6.38 -9.69 -4.85
C LEU A 187 7.14 -8.65 -5.67
N TRP A 188 6.50 -7.55 -6.07
CA TRP A 188 7.17 -6.47 -6.79
C TRP A 188 8.43 -5.98 -6.05
N ALA A 189 8.33 -5.76 -4.74
CA ALA A 189 9.47 -5.34 -3.92
C ALA A 189 10.52 -6.46 -3.75
N ALA A 190 10.09 -7.72 -3.67
CA ALA A 190 10.98 -8.88 -3.57
C ALA A 190 11.83 -9.08 -4.83
N LEU A 191 11.33 -8.67 -6.02
CA LEU A 191 12.14 -8.68 -7.24
C LEU A 191 13.37 -7.75 -7.10
N TRP A 192 13.25 -6.63 -6.40
CA TRP A 192 14.38 -5.73 -6.16
C TRP A 192 15.40 -6.38 -5.24
N VAL A 193 14.94 -6.93 -4.11
CA VAL A 193 15.81 -7.59 -3.14
C VAL A 193 16.50 -8.81 -3.76
N ALA A 194 15.80 -9.56 -4.61
CA ALA A 194 16.36 -10.72 -5.32
C ALA A 194 17.42 -10.32 -6.37
N LEU A 195 17.25 -9.19 -7.05
CA LEU A 195 18.23 -8.66 -8.01
C LEU A 195 19.40 -7.94 -7.34
N ALA A 196 19.14 -7.35 -6.16
CA ALA A 196 20.07 -6.50 -5.42
C ALA A 196 20.00 -6.82 -3.91
N PRO A 197 20.57 -7.94 -3.44
CA PRO A 197 20.45 -8.36 -2.03
C PRO A 197 21.06 -7.40 -1.02
N ALA A 198 21.91 -6.47 -1.46
CA ALA A 198 22.49 -5.41 -0.63
C ALA A 198 21.50 -4.25 -0.36
N LEU A 199 20.40 -4.14 -1.11
CA LEU A 199 19.36 -3.16 -0.82
C LEU A 199 18.61 -3.56 0.45
N ALA A 200 18.36 -2.57 1.30
CA ALA A 200 17.43 -2.77 2.41
C ALA A 200 16.02 -3.06 1.85
N VAL A 201 15.32 -4.01 2.46
CA VAL A 201 13.92 -4.35 2.12
C VAL A 201 12.98 -3.14 2.12
N TRP A 202 13.30 -2.12 2.93
CA TRP A 202 12.57 -0.87 3.05
C TRP A 202 12.65 0.01 1.80
N THR A 203 13.74 -0.08 1.03
CA THR A 203 13.98 0.78 -0.14
C THR A 203 12.91 0.62 -1.23
N PRO A 204 12.62 -0.59 -1.76
CA PRO A 204 11.54 -0.75 -2.74
C PRO A 204 10.18 -0.36 -2.16
N LEU A 205 9.90 -0.74 -0.91
CA LEU A 205 8.65 -0.44 -0.22
C LEU A 205 8.40 1.07 -0.08
N ALA A 206 9.40 1.86 0.30
CA ALA A 206 9.31 3.31 0.35
C ALA A 206 9.17 3.93 -1.06
N ALA A 207 9.92 3.43 -2.04
CA ALA A 207 9.86 3.91 -3.43
C ALA A 207 8.46 3.70 -4.04
N PHE A 208 7.81 2.57 -3.73
CA PHE A 208 6.43 2.29 -4.10
C PHE A 208 5.45 3.34 -3.58
N ASN A 209 5.56 3.69 -2.29
CA ASN A 209 4.70 4.69 -1.67
C ASN A 209 4.94 6.10 -2.21
N VAL A 210 6.20 6.47 -2.49
CA VAL A 210 6.55 7.75 -3.12
C VAL A 210 5.94 7.84 -4.53
N ALA A 211 6.00 6.76 -5.31
CA ALA A 211 5.36 6.69 -6.62
C ALA A 211 3.83 6.81 -6.50
N ALA A 212 3.22 6.10 -5.55
CA ALA A 212 1.79 6.16 -5.27
C ALA A 212 1.33 7.57 -4.85
N ALA A 213 2.16 8.30 -4.10
CA ALA A 213 1.90 9.68 -3.70
C ALA A 213 1.76 10.60 -4.92
N ALA A 214 2.68 10.55 -5.89
CA ALA A 214 2.52 11.29 -7.14
C ALA A 214 1.29 10.80 -7.94
N ALA A 215 1.10 9.48 -8.02
CA ALA A 215 0.04 8.89 -8.82
C ALA A 215 -1.36 9.30 -8.34
N VAL A 216 -1.62 9.36 -7.02
CA VAL A 216 -2.96 9.71 -6.52
C VAL A 216 -3.37 11.13 -6.90
N VAL A 217 -2.44 12.08 -6.86
CA VAL A 217 -2.70 13.47 -7.26
C VAL A 217 -3.04 13.56 -8.75
N LEU A 218 -2.26 12.86 -9.58
CA LEU A 218 -2.51 12.80 -11.03
C LEU A 218 -3.82 12.08 -11.37
N ALA A 219 -4.20 11.06 -10.59
CA ALA A 219 -5.43 10.32 -10.76
C ALA A 219 -6.67 11.17 -10.42
N VAL A 220 -6.61 11.92 -9.32
CA VAL A 220 -7.66 12.87 -8.93
C VAL A 220 -7.84 13.95 -10.00
N ASP A 221 -6.73 14.47 -10.55
CA ASP A 221 -6.77 15.42 -11.66
C ASP A 221 -7.38 14.84 -12.93
N ALA A 222 -6.99 13.60 -13.28
CA ALA A 222 -7.56 12.89 -14.43
C ALA A 222 -9.09 12.74 -14.28
N LEU A 223 -9.58 12.40 -13.09
CA LEU A 223 -11.00 12.33 -12.78
C LEU A 223 -11.66 13.73 -12.81
N ALA A 224 -11.00 14.75 -12.28
CA ALA A 224 -11.51 16.12 -12.25
C ALA A 224 -11.71 16.71 -13.65
N VAL A 225 -10.77 16.49 -14.57
CA VAL A 225 -10.91 16.93 -15.97
C VAL A 225 -12.14 16.29 -16.63
N ARG A 226 -12.40 15.01 -16.35
CA ARG A 226 -13.56 14.26 -16.88
C ARG A 226 -14.90 14.75 -16.31
N LEU A 227 -14.89 15.29 -15.09
CA LEU A 227 -16.03 15.98 -14.49
C LEU A 227 -16.15 17.45 -14.92
N GLY A 228 -15.23 17.95 -15.75
CA GLY A 228 -15.28 19.29 -16.33
C GLY A 228 -14.45 20.35 -15.60
N ALA A 229 -13.57 19.97 -14.66
CA ALA A 229 -12.69 20.90 -13.98
C ALA A 229 -11.67 21.54 -14.94
N ARG A 230 -11.43 22.84 -14.77
CA ARG A 230 -10.49 23.64 -15.56
C ARG A 230 -9.65 24.53 -14.65
N GLY A 231 -8.50 24.98 -15.13
CA GLY A 231 -7.66 25.96 -14.43
C GLY A 231 -7.37 25.59 -12.97
N GLY A 232 -7.57 26.54 -12.06
CA GLY A 232 -7.33 26.37 -10.62
C GLY A 232 -8.24 25.35 -9.92
N THR A 233 -9.40 24.99 -10.48
CA THR A 233 -10.28 23.96 -9.91
C THR A 233 -9.61 22.59 -9.88
N ARG A 234 -8.68 22.33 -10.81
CA ARG A 234 -7.87 21.10 -10.83
C ARG A 234 -6.94 21.03 -9.63
N SER A 235 -6.24 22.13 -9.33
CA SER A 235 -5.39 22.24 -8.13
C SER A 235 -6.20 22.16 -6.84
N LEU A 236 -7.41 22.74 -6.82
CA LEU A 236 -8.32 22.63 -5.67
C LEU A 236 -8.76 21.16 -5.45
N ALA A 237 -9.05 20.41 -6.50
CA ALA A 237 -9.36 18.98 -6.38
C ALA A 237 -8.20 18.19 -5.78
N ALA A 238 -6.97 18.44 -6.24
CA ALA A 238 -5.77 17.84 -5.66
C ALA A 238 -5.59 18.23 -4.18
N GLY A 239 -5.76 19.51 -3.84
CA GLY A 239 -5.67 19.99 -2.45
C GLY A 239 -6.72 19.37 -1.53
N LEU A 240 -7.98 19.26 -1.98
CA LEU A 240 -9.05 18.60 -1.24
C LEU A 240 -8.84 17.08 -1.11
N ALA A 241 -8.22 16.43 -2.09
CA ALA A 241 -7.86 15.02 -1.95
C ALA A 241 -6.79 14.78 -0.88
N LEU A 242 -5.78 15.66 -0.80
CA LEU A 242 -4.67 15.52 0.14
C LEU A 242 -5.00 16.02 1.56
N LEU A 243 -5.74 17.12 1.66
CA LEU A 243 -5.97 17.84 2.92
C LEU A 243 -7.45 17.87 3.35
N GLY A 244 -8.37 17.55 2.44
CA GLY A 244 -9.82 17.56 2.70
C GLY A 244 -10.33 16.60 3.78
N PRO A 245 -9.65 15.47 4.07
CA PRO A 245 -10.00 14.63 5.22
C PRO A 245 -9.76 15.35 6.55
N ALA A 246 -10.76 15.29 7.42
CA ALA A 246 -10.80 15.85 8.77
C ALA A 246 -10.36 17.33 8.89
N PRO A 247 -11.10 18.25 8.25
CA PRO A 247 -10.79 19.68 8.22
C PRO A 247 -10.73 20.37 9.58
N PHE A 248 -11.09 19.70 10.67
CA PHE A 248 -11.08 20.30 12.01
C PHE A 248 -10.45 19.36 13.04
N ALA A 249 -9.68 18.36 12.59
CA ALA A 249 -9.04 17.39 13.47
C ALA A 249 -8.19 18.03 14.57
N TRP A 250 -7.56 19.17 14.28
CA TRP A 250 -6.70 19.89 15.23
C TRP A 250 -7.46 20.54 16.39
N LEU A 251 -8.78 20.75 16.27
CA LEU A 251 -9.58 21.38 17.32
C LEU A 251 -9.67 20.48 18.57
N ALA A 252 -9.69 19.16 18.41
CA ALA A 252 -9.75 18.23 19.53
C ALA A 252 -8.49 18.32 20.43
N PRO A 253 -7.25 18.15 19.92
CA PRO A 253 -6.05 18.32 20.74
C PRO A 253 -5.90 19.76 21.23
N ALA A 254 -6.31 20.78 20.47
CA ALA A 254 -6.29 22.16 20.93
C ALA A 254 -7.24 22.40 22.12
N ALA A 255 -8.47 21.89 22.06
CA ALA A 255 -9.42 21.97 23.15
C ALA A 255 -8.87 21.26 24.40
N ARG A 256 -8.31 20.05 24.24
CA ARG A 256 -7.67 19.32 25.34
C ARG A 256 -6.50 20.09 25.96
N ALA A 257 -5.65 20.71 25.15
CA ALA A 257 -4.56 21.53 25.66
C ALA A 257 -5.05 22.80 26.40
N LEU A 258 -6.26 23.28 26.14
CA LEU A 258 -6.85 24.44 26.82
C LEU A 258 -7.62 24.05 28.09
N THR A 259 -8.37 22.94 28.06
CA THR A 259 -9.33 22.59 29.11
C THR A 259 -8.97 21.33 29.90
N GLY A 260 -7.98 20.57 29.46
CA GLY A 260 -7.56 19.32 30.08
C GLY A 260 -6.89 19.49 31.44
N GLU A 261 -6.60 18.36 32.09
CA GLU A 261 -5.83 18.31 33.35
C GLU A 261 -4.40 18.80 33.13
N THR A 262 -3.77 18.34 32.04
CA THR A 262 -2.52 18.89 31.53
C THR A 262 -2.83 19.94 30.47
N ARG A 263 -2.25 21.13 30.58
CA ARG A 263 -2.55 22.29 29.73
C ARG A 263 -1.33 22.83 29.00
N GLY A 264 -1.57 23.58 27.94
CA GLY A 264 -0.55 24.32 27.20
C GLY A 264 0.40 23.42 26.42
N ALA A 265 1.67 23.85 26.33
CA ALA A 265 2.70 23.18 25.54
C ALA A 265 3.00 21.75 25.98
N ALA A 266 2.81 21.43 27.27
CA ALA A 266 3.06 20.09 27.79
C ALA A 266 2.11 19.03 27.21
N GLU A 267 0.81 19.34 27.12
CA GLU A 267 -0.19 18.45 26.50
C GLU A 267 0.09 18.31 24.99
N PHE A 268 0.45 19.42 24.32
CA PHE A 268 0.84 19.38 22.90
C PHE A 268 2.08 18.50 22.66
N ALA A 269 3.13 18.61 23.48
CA ALA A 269 4.32 17.79 23.37
C ALA A 269 3.98 16.30 23.59
N ALA A 270 3.10 15.98 24.56
CA ALA A 270 2.66 14.61 24.81
C ALA A 270 1.95 13.98 23.59
N PHE A 271 1.19 14.75 22.81
CA PHE A 271 0.58 14.25 21.58
C PHE A 271 1.58 14.13 20.43
N PHE A 272 2.35 15.18 20.15
CA PHE A 272 3.04 15.32 18.86
C PHE A 272 4.52 14.99 18.91
N GLU A 273 5.17 15.04 20.08
CA GLU A 273 6.58 14.63 20.22
C GLU A 273 6.75 13.15 20.62
N ALA A 274 5.64 12.48 20.94
CA ALA A 274 5.63 11.05 21.24
C ALA A 274 5.76 10.16 19.99
N GLY A 275 5.41 10.69 18.81
CA GLY A 275 5.50 10.00 17.52
C GLY A 275 4.20 10.04 16.71
N ALA A 276 4.20 9.34 15.58
CA ALA A 276 3.12 9.40 14.59
C ALA A 276 1.83 8.81 15.15
N SER A 277 1.92 7.69 15.86
CA SER A 277 0.76 6.99 16.41
C SER A 277 0.01 7.82 17.47
N SER A 278 0.73 8.48 18.38
CA SER A 278 0.14 9.40 19.35
C SER A 278 -0.54 10.59 18.67
N ALA A 279 0.17 11.26 17.76
CA ALA A 279 -0.33 12.41 17.01
C ALA A 279 -1.62 12.06 16.25
N LEU A 280 -1.61 10.94 15.52
CA LEU A 280 -2.75 10.49 14.74
C LEU A 280 -3.94 10.10 15.63
N ARG A 281 -3.72 9.44 16.77
CA ARG A 281 -4.79 9.13 17.74
C ARG A 281 -5.44 10.41 18.28
N ALA A 282 -4.64 11.41 18.62
CA ALA A 282 -5.15 12.70 19.11
C ALA A 282 -5.99 13.43 18.04
N LEU A 283 -5.55 13.37 16.78
CA LEU A 283 -6.24 13.99 15.65
C LEU A 283 -7.48 13.20 15.18
N SER A 284 -7.52 11.89 15.43
CA SER A 284 -8.59 10.99 14.97
C SER A 284 -9.61 10.63 16.06
N GLU A 285 -9.69 11.41 17.13
CA GLU A 285 -10.60 11.15 18.23
C GLU A 285 -12.06 11.02 17.73
N GLY A 286 -12.72 9.92 18.10
CA GLY A 286 -14.07 9.58 17.67
C GLY A 286 -14.20 9.09 16.21
N MET A 287 -13.12 9.06 15.43
CA MET A 287 -13.13 8.56 14.06
C MET A 287 -12.90 7.03 13.99
N LEU A 288 -13.26 6.43 12.86
CA LEU A 288 -13.09 5.00 12.62
C LEU A 288 -11.63 4.58 12.61
N HIS A 289 -10.77 5.38 11.99
CA HIS A 289 -9.39 5.01 11.73
C HIS A 289 -8.51 6.26 11.57
N PRO A 290 -7.25 6.25 12.07
CA PRO A 290 -6.40 7.43 12.05
C PRO A 290 -6.07 8.01 10.67
N SER A 291 -6.07 7.17 9.62
CA SER A 291 -5.91 7.64 8.24
C SER A 291 -6.97 8.62 7.74
N LEU A 292 -8.11 8.71 8.42
CA LEU A 292 -9.15 9.69 8.08
C LEU A 292 -8.85 11.07 8.67
N ALA A 293 -7.99 11.15 9.70
CA ALA A 293 -7.51 12.41 10.25
C ALA A 293 -6.37 13.00 9.42
N PHE A 294 -5.54 12.14 8.82
CA PHE A 294 -4.49 12.56 7.90
C PHE A 294 -4.33 11.55 6.77
N PHE A 295 -4.67 11.98 5.55
CA PHE A 295 -4.59 11.16 4.35
C PHE A 295 -3.16 10.64 4.09
N GLY A 296 -2.15 11.43 4.46
CA GLY A 296 -0.75 11.10 4.27
C GLY A 296 -0.26 9.87 5.04
N ASP A 297 -0.97 9.44 6.09
CA ASP A 297 -0.65 8.22 6.85
C ASP A 297 -0.46 7.01 5.92
N LYS A 298 -1.32 6.87 4.90
CA LYS A 298 -1.27 5.75 3.97
C LYS A 298 -0.10 5.77 2.98
N PHE A 299 0.62 6.89 2.89
CA PHE A 299 1.83 7.01 2.08
C PHE A 299 3.10 6.96 2.94
N LEU A 300 2.99 7.20 4.25
CA LEU A 300 4.11 7.13 5.20
C LEU A 300 4.19 5.79 5.95
N VAL A 301 3.21 4.90 5.77
CA VAL A 301 3.30 3.47 6.11
C VAL A 301 3.48 2.68 4.82
N PRO A 302 4.54 1.88 4.67
CA PRO A 302 4.67 1.02 3.50
C PRO A 302 3.50 0.03 3.43
N THR A 303 2.61 0.21 2.45
CA THR A 303 1.43 -0.64 2.28
C THR A 303 0.94 -0.58 0.83
N ALA A 304 0.40 -1.69 0.32
CA ALA A 304 -0.26 -1.72 -0.98
C ALA A 304 -1.45 -0.74 -1.10
N PHE A 305 -2.02 -0.30 0.03
CA PHE A 305 -3.18 0.60 0.01
C PHE A 305 -2.83 1.97 -0.60
N ALA A 306 -1.59 2.44 -0.48
CA ALA A 306 -1.13 3.68 -1.09
C ALA A 306 -1.40 3.71 -2.61
N LEU A 307 -0.98 2.66 -3.32
CA LEU A 307 -1.22 2.55 -4.76
C LEU A 307 -2.68 2.22 -5.06
N GLY A 308 -3.35 1.46 -4.19
CA GLY A 308 -4.81 1.24 -4.27
C GLY A 308 -5.59 2.56 -4.31
N LEU A 309 -5.21 3.53 -3.47
CA LEU A 309 -5.80 4.87 -3.43
C LEU A 309 -5.55 5.66 -4.73
N ALA A 310 -4.43 5.46 -5.41
CA ALA A 310 -4.18 6.07 -6.73
C ALA A 310 -4.92 5.36 -7.88
N LEU A 311 -4.93 4.03 -7.85
CA LEU A 311 -5.60 3.19 -8.85
C LEU A 311 -7.10 3.44 -8.88
N PHE A 312 -7.74 3.67 -7.73
CA PHE A 312 -9.18 3.86 -7.66
C PHE A 312 -9.70 5.05 -8.50
N PRO A 313 -9.29 6.32 -8.29
CA PRO A 313 -9.69 7.43 -9.14
C PRO A 313 -9.21 7.29 -10.60
N ALA A 314 -8.07 6.61 -10.84
CA ALA A 314 -7.61 6.31 -12.21
C ALA A 314 -8.58 5.35 -12.93
N ILE A 315 -9.08 4.34 -12.24
CA ILE A 315 -10.11 3.41 -12.73
C ILE A 315 -11.41 4.17 -13.00
N LEU A 316 -11.85 5.05 -12.11
CA LEU A 316 -13.06 5.87 -12.34
C LEU A 316 -12.91 6.76 -13.58
N ALA A 317 -11.72 7.33 -13.79
CA ALA A 317 -11.40 8.11 -14.99
C ALA A 317 -11.41 7.25 -16.27
N ALA A 318 -10.80 6.06 -16.24
CA ALA A 318 -10.80 5.13 -17.38
C ALA A 318 -12.19 4.55 -17.67
N TRP A 319 -12.97 4.27 -16.62
CA TRP A 319 -14.35 3.82 -16.72
C TRP A 319 -15.23 4.89 -17.34
N HIS A 320 -15.08 6.16 -16.93
CA HIS A 320 -15.74 7.28 -17.58
C HIS A 320 -15.44 7.32 -19.09
N ASP A 321 -14.16 7.18 -19.48
CA ASP A 321 -13.78 7.17 -20.90
C ASP A 321 -14.40 6.00 -21.66
N ALA A 322 -14.41 4.80 -21.07
CA ALA A 322 -15.04 3.63 -21.65
C ALA A 322 -16.56 3.78 -21.77
N ALA A 323 -17.19 4.48 -20.83
CA ALA A 323 -18.63 4.70 -20.83
C ALA A 323 -19.07 5.77 -21.85
N VAL A 324 -18.27 6.83 -22.02
CA VAL A 324 -18.55 7.90 -23.00
C VAL A 324 -18.14 7.50 -24.42
N ALA A 325 -17.01 6.82 -24.56
CA ALA A 325 -16.45 6.43 -25.85
C ALA A 325 -15.89 4.99 -25.77
N PRO A 326 -16.75 3.96 -25.95
CA PRO A 326 -16.40 2.54 -25.79
C PRO A 326 -15.47 2.04 -26.92
N ARG A 327 -14.21 2.46 -26.87
CA ARG A 327 -13.12 2.06 -27.78
C ARG A 327 -12.29 0.96 -27.12
N ALA A 328 -11.69 0.09 -27.93
CA ALA A 328 -10.81 -0.97 -27.46
C ALA A 328 -9.68 -0.45 -26.55
N SER A 329 -9.11 0.72 -26.87
CA SER A 329 -8.08 1.36 -26.03
C SER A 329 -8.57 1.74 -24.63
N ALA A 330 -9.81 2.22 -24.51
CA ALA A 330 -10.39 2.60 -23.23
C ALA A 330 -10.71 1.35 -22.39
N ALA A 331 -11.27 0.32 -23.04
CA ALA A 331 -11.51 -0.99 -22.42
C ALA A 331 -10.21 -1.64 -21.93
N ALA A 332 -9.15 -1.63 -22.74
CA ALA A 332 -7.84 -2.16 -22.38
C ALA A 332 -7.19 -1.39 -21.23
N THR A 333 -7.33 -0.05 -21.22
CA THR A 333 -6.83 0.79 -20.11
C THR A 333 -7.58 0.46 -18.80
N LEU A 334 -8.90 0.31 -18.87
CA LEU A 334 -9.72 -0.07 -17.73
C LEU A 334 -9.36 -1.48 -17.22
N ALA A 335 -9.21 -2.46 -18.13
CA ALA A 335 -8.82 -3.82 -17.78
C ALA A 335 -7.44 -3.86 -17.11
N ALA A 336 -6.46 -3.12 -17.64
CA ALA A 336 -5.12 -3.04 -17.06
C ALA A 336 -5.13 -2.43 -15.66
N LEU A 337 -5.84 -1.31 -15.45
CA LEU A 337 -5.95 -0.68 -14.13
C LEU A 337 -6.71 -1.55 -13.13
N ALA A 338 -7.78 -2.21 -13.55
CA ALA A 338 -8.53 -3.15 -12.71
C ALA A 338 -7.69 -4.38 -12.35
N GLY A 339 -6.92 -4.93 -13.31
CA GLY A 339 -5.98 -6.02 -13.08
C GLY A 339 -4.90 -5.61 -12.07
N ALA A 340 -4.32 -4.42 -12.23
CA ALA A 340 -3.37 -3.87 -11.27
C ALA A 340 -3.99 -3.72 -9.87
N ALA A 341 -5.22 -3.22 -9.76
CA ALA A 341 -5.90 -3.08 -8.47
C ALA A 341 -6.20 -4.44 -7.81
N LEU A 342 -6.69 -5.43 -8.56
CA LEU A 342 -6.98 -6.77 -8.05
C LEU A 342 -5.71 -7.47 -7.54
N PHE A 343 -4.60 -7.28 -8.24
CA PHE A 343 -3.31 -7.86 -7.91
C PHE A 343 -2.63 -7.18 -6.73
N VAL A 344 -2.49 -5.85 -6.79
CA VAL A 344 -1.75 -5.05 -5.80
C VAL A 344 -2.52 -4.92 -4.49
N HIS A 345 -3.81 -4.58 -4.56
CA HIS A 345 -4.64 -4.33 -3.37
C HIS A 345 -6.06 -4.83 -3.58
N THR A 346 -6.26 -6.13 -3.35
CA THR A 346 -7.47 -6.87 -3.68
C THR A 346 -8.76 -6.22 -3.17
N VAL A 347 -8.77 -5.60 -1.99
CA VAL A 347 -9.98 -4.92 -1.48
C VAL A 347 -10.42 -3.76 -2.39
N VAL A 348 -9.48 -3.00 -2.94
CA VAL A 348 -9.81 -1.91 -3.88
C VAL A 348 -10.29 -2.50 -5.20
N GLY A 349 -9.61 -3.53 -5.72
CA GLY A 349 -10.04 -4.23 -6.93
C GLY A 349 -11.45 -4.82 -6.81
N LEU A 350 -11.75 -5.52 -5.73
CA LEU A 350 -13.09 -6.08 -5.47
C LEU A 350 -14.14 -4.98 -5.28
N THR A 351 -13.79 -3.87 -4.64
CA THR A 351 -14.69 -2.70 -4.54
C THR A 351 -15.04 -2.14 -5.91
N VAL A 352 -14.06 -2.05 -6.82
CA VAL A 352 -14.30 -1.64 -8.22
C VAL A 352 -15.22 -2.61 -8.94
N LEU A 353 -15.02 -3.93 -8.79
CA LEU A 353 -15.90 -4.94 -9.39
C LEU A 353 -17.34 -4.81 -8.87
N LEU A 354 -17.51 -4.61 -7.55
CA LEU A 354 -18.81 -4.40 -6.93
C LEU A 354 -19.50 -3.14 -7.48
N LEU A 355 -18.79 -2.02 -7.54
CA LEU A 355 -19.30 -0.77 -8.11
C LEU A 355 -19.70 -0.96 -9.58
N ALA A 356 -18.84 -1.59 -10.37
CA ALA A 356 -19.13 -1.82 -11.77
C ALA A 356 -20.34 -2.75 -11.97
N ALA A 357 -20.49 -3.80 -11.14
CA ALA A 357 -21.63 -4.69 -11.19
C ALA A 357 -22.92 -3.96 -10.85
N ALA A 358 -22.95 -3.25 -9.72
CA ALA A 358 -24.17 -2.59 -9.29
C ALA A 358 -24.54 -1.37 -10.20
N TRP A 359 -23.58 -0.78 -10.93
CA TRP A 359 -23.87 0.21 -11.99
C TRP A 359 -24.28 -0.47 -13.30
N GLY A 360 -23.62 -1.58 -13.64
CA GLY A 360 -23.78 -2.31 -14.88
C GLY A 360 -25.18 -2.90 -15.04
N LEU A 361 -25.75 -3.46 -13.97
CA LEU A 361 -27.09 -4.05 -13.97
C LEU A 361 -28.18 -3.07 -14.45
N PRO A 362 -28.37 -1.88 -13.85
CA PRO A 362 -29.32 -0.90 -14.37
C PRO A 362 -28.88 -0.32 -15.74
N ALA A 363 -27.57 -0.21 -16.00
CA ALA A 363 -27.07 0.28 -17.28
C ALA A 363 -27.40 -0.65 -18.47
N LEU A 364 -27.46 -1.97 -18.25
CA LEU A 364 -27.86 -2.96 -19.26
C LEU A 364 -29.32 -2.80 -19.69
N ALA A 365 -30.20 -2.43 -18.76
CA ALA A 365 -31.61 -2.11 -19.04
C ALA A 365 -31.81 -0.74 -19.69
N GLY A 366 -30.75 0.08 -19.78
CA GLY A 366 -30.80 1.39 -20.41
C GLY A 366 -30.82 1.35 -21.94
N GLY A 367 -30.70 2.55 -22.53
CA GLY A 367 -30.61 2.73 -23.98
C GLY A 367 -29.34 2.09 -24.59
N PRO A 368 -29.28 1.94 -25.93
CA PRO A 368 -28.24 1.16 -26.61
C PRO A 368 -26.80 1.59 -26.28
N ALA A 369 -26.56 2.90 -26.16
CA ALA A 369 -25.24 3.43 -25.81
C ALA A 369 -24.81 3.03 -24.39
N LEU A 370 -25.71 3.10 -23.42
CA LEU A 370 -25.44 2.75 -22.02
C LEU A 370 -25.25 1.23 -21.87
N ARG A 371 -26.04 0.44 -22.58
CA ARG A 371 -25.88 -1.02 -22.64
C ARG A 371 -24.52 -1.42 -23.21
N ARG A 372 -24.09 -0.79 -24.30
CA ARG A 372 -22.75 -1.02 -24.88
C ARG A 372 -21.65 -0.65 -23.90
N ALA A 373 -21.77 0.47 -23.20
CA ALA A 373 -20.83 0.88 -22.16
C ALA A 373 -20.75 -0.14 -21.01
N ALA A 374 -21.89 -0.68 -20.58
CA ALA A 374 -21.97 -1.73 -19.56
C ALA A 374 -21.31 -3.04 -20.03
N LEU A 375 -21.56 -3.48 -21.26
CA LEU A 375 -20.93 -4.68 -21.82
C LEU A 375 -19.41 -4.54 -21.96
N VAL A 376 -18.93 -3.39 -22.44
CA VAL A 376 -17.48 -3.14 -22.58
C VAL A 376 -16.79 -3.05 -21.23
N THR A 377 -17.41 -2.37 -20.26
CA THR A 377 -16.94 -2.34 -18.86
C THR A 377 -16.90 -3.75 -18.28
N GLY A 378 -18.00 -4.50 -18.41
CA GLY A 378 -18.11 -5.87 -17.93
C GLY A 378 -17.06 -6.79 -18.52
N ALA A 379 -16.84 -6.74 -19.83
CA ALA A 379 -15.82 -7.54 -20.52
C ALA A 379 -14.39 -7.19 -20.04
N ALA A 380 -14.07 -5.89 -19.93
CA ALA A 380 -12.77 -5.44 -19.44
C ALA A 380 -12.47 -5.96 -18.02
N LEU A 381 -13.47 -5.90 -17.14
CA LEU A 381 -13.35 -6.36 -15.76
C LEU A 381 -13.34 -7.89 -15.66
N ALA A 382 -14.09 -8.59 -16.51
CA ALA A 382 -14.05 -10.05 -16.59
C ALA A 382 -12.66 -10.55 -17.02
N VAL A 383 -12.00 -9.90 -17.99
CA VAL A 383 -10.62 -10.21 -18.37
C VAL A 383 -9.66 -10.00 -17.19
N ALA A 384 -9.79 -8.87 -16.49
CA ALA A 384 -8.96 -8.57 -15.31
C ALA A 384 -9.16 -9.61 -14.20
N LEU A 385 -10.41 -10.01 -13.93
CA LEU A 385 -10.75 -11.03 -12.94
C LEU A 385 -10.22 -12.40 -13.33
N ALA A 386 -10.44 -12.83 -14.58
CA ALA A 386 -9.98 -14.12 -15.09
C ALA A 386 -8.45 -14.26 -14.97
N ALA A 387 -7.71 -13.22 -15.36
CA ALA A 387 -6.25 -13.20 -15.27
C ALA A 387 -5.70 -13.37 -13.84
N HIS A 388 -6.48 -13.02 -12.81
CA HIS A 388 -6.04 -13.05 -11.41
C HIS A 388 -6.83 -14.06 -10.56
N THR A 389 -7.72 -14.85 -11.16
CA THR A 389 -8.58 -15.78 -10.40
C THR A 389 -7.77 -16.75 -9.52
N PRO A 390 -6.68 -17.40 -10.00
CA PRO A 390 -5.89 -18.30 -9.15
C PRO A 390 -5.31 -17.59 -7.92
N TYR A 391 -4.81 -16.36 -8.10
CA TYR A 391 -4.30 -15.52 -7.02
C TYR A 391 -5.41 -15.12 -6.03
N LEU A 392 -6.57 -14.69 -6.55
CA LEU A 392 -7.70 -14.27 -5.73
C LEU A 392 -8.28 -15.42 -4.90
N LEU A 393 -8.36 -16.62 -5.47
CA LEU A 393 -8.80 -17.82 -4.75
C LEU A 393 -7.84 -18.16 -3.60
N ALA A 394 -6.52 -18.03 -3.81
CA ALA A 394 -5.53 -18.27 -2.78
C ALA A 394 -5.68 -17.33 -1.58
N VAL A 395 -5.96 -16.04 -1.82
CA VAL A 395 -6.07 -15.03 -0.74
C VAL A 395 -7.47 -14.94 -0.13
N ALA A 396 -8.52 -15.41 -0.83
CA ALA A 396 -9.90 -15.36 -0.35
C ALA A 396 -10.15 -16.20 0.91
N GLY A 397 -9.34 -17.25 1.14
CA GLY A 397 -9.48 -18.15 2.29
C GLY A 397 -9.41 -17.44 3.65
N GLY A 398 -8.59 -16.39 3.78
CA GLY A 398 -8.39 -15.68 5.08
C GLY A 398 -9.46 -14.66 5.45
N LYS A 399 -10.48 -14.46 4.60
CA LYS A 399 -11.48 -13.38 4.77
C LYS A 399 -12.88 -13.88 5.12
N GLN A 400 -13.04 -15.18 5.36
CA GLN A 400 -14.31 -15.77 5.76
C GLN A 400 -14.75 -15.24 7.15
N GLY A 401 -16.03 -14.90 7.29
CA GLY A 401 -16.62 -14.45 8.56
C GLY A 401 -16.25 -13.04 9.02
N GLN A 402 -15.49 -12.27 8.24
CA GLN A 402 -15.07 -10.90 8.61
C GLN A 402 -16.08 -9.81 8.23
N LEU A 403 -17.14 -10.15 7.49
CA LEU A 403 -18.15 -9.20 7.02
C LEU A 403 -19.39 -9.27 7.91
N GLY A 404 -19.75 -8.16 8.54
CA GLY A 404 -21.01 -8.01 9.26
C GLY A 404 -21.72 -6.70 8.88
N PRO A 405 -23.06 -6.67 8.86
CA PRO A 405 -23.79 -5.41 8.83
C PRO A 405 -23.52 -4.64 10.13
N GLY A 406 -23.40 -3.32 10.04
CA GLY A 406 -23.26 -2.50 11.22
C GLY A 406 -23.12 -1.01 10.91
N PHE A 407 -23.93 -0.21 11.59
CA PHE A 407 -23.80 1.24 11.64
C PHE A 407 -23.23 1.64 13.00
N GLY A 408 -22.20 2.47 13.01
CA GLY A 408 -21.53 2.92 14.23
C GLY A 408 -21.42 4.43 14.30
N ALA A 409 -21.49 4.99 15.50
CA ALA A 409 -21.31 6.42 15.74
C ALA A 409 -19.97 6.93 15.15
N ALA A 410 -18.90 6.15 15.28
CA ALA A 410 -17.60 6.47 14.70
C ALA A 410 -17.64 6.56 13.16
N ALA A 411 -18.44 5.72 12.49
CA ALA A 411 -18.61 5.77 11.04
C ALA A 411 -19.37 7.02 10.61
N ALA A 412 -20.47 7.33 11.30
CA ALA A 412 -21.25 8.55 11.07
C ALA A 412 -20.40 9.81 11.31
N TRP A 413 -19.65 9.83 12.41
CA TRP A 413 -18.74 10.92 12.76
C TRP A 413 -17.64 11.08 11.72
N SER A 414 -17.01 9.98 11.29
CA SER A 414 -15.99 10.02 10.23
C SER A 414 -16.54 10.53 8.91
N PHE A 415 -17.77 10.15 8.55
CA PHE A 415 -18.43 10.62 7.33
C PHE A 415 -18.79 12.12 7.41
N ALA A 416 -19.37 12.56 8.53
CA ALA A 416 -19.84 13.94 8.71
C ALA A 416 -18.68 14.90 9.01
N TRP A 417 -17.94 14.65 10.09
CA TRP A 417 -16.85 15.50 10.56
C TRP A 417 -15.57 15.28 9.74
N GLY A 418 -15.15 14.02 9.58
CA GLY A 418 -14.00 13.66 8.76
C GLY A 418 -14.17 14.02 7.28
N GLY A 419 -15.41 14.09 6.80
CA GLY A 419 -15.73 14.45 5.42
C GLY A 419 -16.19 15.89 5.21
N ALA A 420 -16.22 16.76 6.23
CA ALA A 420 -17.00 18.02 6.20
C ALA A 420 -16.62 18.97 5.05
N ALA A 421 -15.36 18.99 4.61
CA ALA A 421 -14.91 19.84 3.49
C ALA A 421 -15.23 19.25 2.11
N VAL A 422 -15.42 17.94 2.01
CA VAL A 422 -15.50 17.20 0.73
C VAL A 422 -16.89 16.61 0.51
N VAL A 423 -17.42 15.89 1.48
CA VAL A 423 -18.66 15.11 1.36
C VAL A 423 -19.87 16.00 1.01
N PRO A 424 -20.20 17.06 1.77
CA PRO A 424 -21.38 17.87 1.46
C PRO A 424 -21.28 18.58 0.11
N ALA A 425 -20.14 19.23 -0.16
CA ALA A 425 -19.92 19.96 -1.41
C ALA A 425 -19.90 19.02 -2.64
N GLY A 426 -19.29 17.85 -2.50
CA GLY A 426 -19.24 16.83 -3.55
C GLY A 426 -20.61 16.27 -3.88
N PHE A 427 -21.37 15.81 -2.88
CA PHE A 427 -22.73 15.30 -3.10
C PHE A 427 -23.67 16.37 -3.66
N ALA A 428 -23.66 17.59 -3.09
CA ALA A 428 -24.52 18.67 -3.57
C ALA A 428 -24.27 18.99 -5.05
N TRP A 429 -23.01 19.07 -5.46
CA TRP A 429 -22.65 19.32 -6.86
C TRP A 429 -23.08 18.15 -7.77
N LEU A 430 -22.83 16.91 -7.35
CA LEU A 430 -23.20 15.72 -8.12
C LEU A 430 -24.71 15.59 -8.29
N VAL A 431 -25.49 15.78 -7.23
CA VAL A 431 -26.96 15.75 -7.28
C VAL A 431 -27.50 16.82 -8.21
N ALA A 432 -26.98 18.06 -8.11
CA ALA A 432 -27.41 19.16 -8.97
C ALA A 432 -27.10 18.92 -10.47
N ARG A 433 -26.07 18.13 -10.78
CA ARG A 433 -25.63 17.85 -12.16
C ARG A 433 -26.09 16.51 -12.72
N ALA A 434 -26.48 15.56 -11.87
CA ALA A 434 -26.79 14.18 -12.28
C ALA A 434 -27.93 14.10 -13.32
N ARG A 435 -28.86 15.06 -13.32
CA ARG A 435 -29.95 15.12 -14.32
C ARG A 435 -29.51 15.55 -15.72
N HIS A 436 -28.42 16.30 -15.82
CA HIS A 436 -28.00 16.95 -17.07
C HIS A 436 -26.63 16.47 -17.58
N ALA A 437 -25.84 15.82 -16.73
CA ALA A 437 -24.51 15.34 -17.06
C ALA A 437 -24.37 13.86 -16.68
N PRO A 438 -24.36 12.93 -17.66
CA PRO A 438 -24.13 11.51 -17.40
C PRO A 438 -22.90 11.20 -16.52
N PRO A 439 -21.75 11.90 -16.66
CA PRO A 439 -20.59 11.69 -15.79
C PRO A 439 -20.89 11.95 -14.31
N ALA A 440 -21.64 13.02 -14.00
CA ALA A 440 -22.03 13.34 -12.62
C ALA A 440 -22.99 12.29 -12.05
N ARG A 441 -23.89 11.74 -12.87
CA ARG A 441 -24.78 10.65 -12.45
C ARG A 441 -24.00 9.38 -12.09
N HIS A 442 -23.00 9.00 -12.88
CA HIS A 442 -22.19 7.82 -12.59
C HIS A 442 -21.34 8.03 -11.32
N ALA A 443 -20.72 9.19 -11.17
CA ALA A 443 -19.97 9.54 -9.97
C ALA A 443 -20.86 9.62 -8.72
N LEU A 444 -22.08 10.14 -8.82
CA LEU A 444 -23.06 10.13 -7.73
C LEU A 444 -23.38 8.71 -7.29
N TRP A 445 -23.62 7.82 -8.26
CA TRP A 445 -23.96 6.44 -7.97
C TRP A 445 -22.80 5.71 -7.27
N VAL A 446 -21.56 5.91 -7.72
CA VAL A 446 -20.35 5.42 -7.02
C VAL A 446 -20.26 5.97 -5.59
N ALA A 447 -20.48 7.27 -5.41
CA ALA A 447 -20.42 7.90 -4.10
C ALA A 447 -21.48 7.37 -3.13
N VAL A 448 -22.71 7.14 -3.59
CA VAL A 448 -23.79 6.56 -2.78
C VAL A 448 -23.42 5.16 -2.32
N VAL A 449 -22.96 4.28 -3.23
CA VAL A 449 -22.58 2.91 -2.85
C VAL A 449 -21.42 2.90 -1.86
N LEU A 450 -20.37 3.71 -2.08
CA LEU A 450 -19.26 3.80 -1.13
C LEU A 450 -19.69 4.35 0.23
N ALA A 451 -20.57 5.34 0.27
CA ALA A 451 -21.14 5.86 1.51
C ALA A 451 -21.94 4.76 2.25
N SER A 452 -22.75 3.99 1.53
CA SER A 452 -23.49 2.86 2.09
C SER A 452 -22.57 1.77 2.65
N LEU A 453 -21.49 1.42 1.94
CA LEU A 453 -20.50 0.44 2.42
C LEU A 453 -19.76 0.96 3.67
N ALA A 454 -19.33 2.22 3.65
CA ALA A 454 -18.63 2.85 4.76
C ALA A 454 -19.48 2.95 6.04
N LEU A 455 -20.77 3.26 5.88
CA LEU A 455 -21.69 3.48 6.99
C LEU A 455 -22.40 2.20 7.44
N GLY A 456 -22.62 1.24 6.54
CA GLY A 456 -23.46 0.06 6.78
C GLY A 456 -22.70 -1.25 6.98
N LEU A 457 -21.39 -1.30 6.73
CA LEU A 457 -20.56 -2.47 6.99
C LEU A 457 -19.68 -2.29 8.21
N ARG A 458 -19.56 -3.35 9.00
CA ARG A 458 -18.58 -3.49 10.07
C ARG A 458 -17.52 -4.49 9.62
N LEU A 459 -16.28 -4.03 9.55
CA LEU A 459 -15.09 -4.85 9.31
C LEU A 459 -14.23 -4.89 10.58
N PRO A 460 -13.37 -5.92 10.75
CA PRO A 460 -12.36 -5.95 11.80
C PRO A 460 -11.51 -4.68 11.76
N GLU A 461 -11.14 -4.19 12.94
CA GLU A 461 -10.25 -3.03 13.11
C GLU A 461 -10.74 -1.75 12.42
N ASN A 462 -12.06 -1.62 12.25
CA ASN A 462 -12.67 -0.49 11.55
C ASN A 462 -12.15 -0.30 10.11
N ASN A 463 -11.82 -1.42 9.45
CA ASN A 463 -11.32 -1.41 8.08
C ASN A 463 -12.33 -0.86 7.06
N GLN A 464 -13.60 -0.67 7.42
CA GLN A 464 -14.58 0.03 6.58
C GLN A 464 -14.22 1.50 6.32
N SER A 465 -13.29 2.08 7.11
CA SER A 465 -12.65 3.36 6.82
C SER A 465 -11.96 3.42 5.44
N LYS A 466 -11.57 2.27 4.88
CA LYS A 466 -11.05 2.19 3.51
C LYS A 466 -12.08 2.69 2.50
N PHE A 467 -13.37 2.38 2.66
CA PHE A 467 -14.44 2.88 1.80
C PHE A 467 -14.63 4.40 1.92
N LEU A 468 -14.44 4.98 3.11
CA LEU A 468 -14.44 6.43 3.29
C LEU A 468 -13.27 7.10 2.56
N ASN A 469 -12.06 6.54 2.65
CA ASN A 469 -10.92 7.07 1.88
C ASN A 469 -11.21 7.06 0.36
N LEU A 470 -11.78 5.97 -0.16
CA LEU A 470 -12.19 5.91 -1.58
C LEU A 470 -13.29 6.92 -1.91
N LEU A 471 -14.27 7.10 -1.02
CA LEU A 471 -15.34 8.07 -1.18
C LEU A 471 -14.79 9.50 -1.26
N LEU A 472 -13.88 9.88 -0.35
CA LEU A 472 -13.28 11.21 -0.31
C LEU A 472 -12.50 11.49 -1.59
N LEU A 473 -11.76 10.52 -2.12
CA LEU A 473 -11.08 10.64 -3.41
C LEU A 473 -12.03 10.76 -4.61
N ALA A 474 -13.14 10.00 -4.61
CA ALA A 474 -14.16 10.12 -5.65
C ALA A 474 -14.86 11.49 -5.62
N LEU A 475 -15.10 12.03 -4.43
CA LEU A 475 -15.82 13.28 -4.23
C LEU A 475 -14.95 14.53 -4.33
N ALA A 476 -13.64 14.45 -4.08
CA ALA A 476 -12.73 15.60 -4.12
C ALA A 476 -12.86 16.44 -5.41
N PRO A 477 -12.90 15.86 -6.62
CA PRO A 477 -13.16 16.61 -7.84
C PRO A 477 -14.51 17.34 -7.90
N ALA A 478 -15.59 16.67 -7.49
CA ALA A 478 -16.93 17.26 -7.47
C ALA A 478 -17.03 18.37 -6.41
N ALA A 479 -16.44 18.15 -5.25
CA ALA A 479 -16.33 19.14 -4.19
C ALA A 479 -15.59 20.38 -4.69
N ALA A 480 -14.45 20.22 -5.37
CA ALA A 480 -13.71 21.34 -5.95
C ALA A 480 -14.55 22.16 -6.94
N LEU A 481 -15.36 21.50 -7.78
CA LEU A 481 -16.30 22.16 -8.68
C LEU A 481 -17.41 22.89 -7.93
N GLY A 482 -17.93 22.31 -6.85
CA GLY A 482 -18.90 22.93 -5.95
C GLY A 482 -18.33 24.19 -5.27
N TRP A 483 -17.16 24.06 -4.64
CA TRP A 483 -16.43 25.16 -4.00
C TRP A 483 -16.10 26.28 -4.99
N ALA A 484 -15.57 25.96 -6.17
CA ALA A 484 -15.25 26.95 -7.19
C ALA A 484 -16.51 27.68 -7.69
N SER A 485 -17.62 26.96 -7.86
CA SER A 485 -18.91 27.55 -8.28
C SER A 485 -19.50 28.47 -7.22
N ALA A 486 -19.39 28.09 -5.94
CA ALA A 486 -19.83 28.92 -4.82
C ALA A 486 -18.94 30.16 -4.67
N ALA A 487 -17.62 29.99 -4.70
CA ALA A 487 -16.66 31.08 -4.59
C ALA A 487 -16.79 32.09 -5.73
N ALA A 488 -17.10 31.66 -6.95
CA ALA A 488 -17.32 32.57 -8.09
C ALA A 488 -18.46 33.58 -7.87
N ARG A 489 -19.41 33.28 -6.98
CA ARG A 489 -20.55 34.16 -6.64
C ARG A 489 -20.23 35.15 -5.52
N LEU A 490 -19.09 35.01 -4.86
CA LEU A 490 -18.69 35.83 -3.73
C LEU A 490 -17.87 37.04 -4.19
N ALA A 491 -18.01 38.16 -3.48
CA ALA A 491 -17.13 39.31 -3.63
C ALA A 491 -15.65 38.91 -3.38
N PRO A 492 -14.66 39.61 -3.98
CA PRO A 492 -13.24 39.25 -3.84
C PRO A 492 -12.75 39.13 -2.40
N ALA A 493 -13.23 39.98 -1.48
CA ALA A 493 -12.91 39.91 -0.06
C ALA A 493 -13.45 38.62 0.59
N ALA A 494 -14.71 38.30 0.35
CA ALA A 494 -15.35 37.07 0.85
C ALA A 494 -14.68 35.81 0.29
N ARG A 495 -14.22 35.81 -0.97
CA ARG A 495 -13.42 34.69 -1.53
C ARG A 495 -12.10 34.48 -0.78
N ARG A 496 -11.40 35.57 -0.46
CA ARG A 496 -10.16 35.51 0.33
C ARG A 496 -10.42 34.99 1.75
N ALA A 497 -11.49 35.49 2.40
CA ALA A 497 -11.91 35.00 3.70
C ALA A 497 -12.24 33.50 3.66
N LEU A 498 -13.00 33.04 2.66
CA LEU A 498 -13.32 31.62 2.48
C LEU A 498 -12.06 30.76 2.30
N ALA A 499 -11.10 31.22 1.48
CA ALA A 499 -9.83 30.52 1.30
C ALA A 499 -9.01 30.47 2.59
N ALA A 500 -8.98 31.57 3.37
CA ALA A 500 -8.31 31.61 4.67
C ALA A 500 -8.98 30.67 5.69
N CYS A 501 -10.32 30.66 5.76
CA CYS A 501 -11.06 29.73 6.62
C CYS A 501 -10.81 28.27 6.22
N ALA A 502 -10.80 27.96 4.92
CA ALA A 502 -10.46 26.62 4.44
C ALA A 502 -9.02 26.24 4.80
N ALA A 503 -8.05 27.16 4.65
CA ALA A 503 -6.67 26.91 5.06
C ALA A 503 -6.56 26.68 6.58
N ALA A 504 -7.22 27.50 7.41
CA ALA A 504 -7.21 27.37 8.87
C ALA A 504 -7.90 26.07 9.34
N ALA A 505 -8.86 25.57 8.59
CA ALA A 505 -9.45 24.25 8.82
C ALA A 505 -8.42 23.16 8.47
N LEU A 506 -8.01 23.08 7.21
CA LEU A 506 -7.33 21.91 6.65
C LEU A 506 -5.85 21.80 7.05
N VAL A 507 -5.12 22.92 7.08
CA VAL A 507 -3.65 22.92 7.17
C VAL A 507 -3.13 22.51 8.55
N PRO A 508 -3.66 23.00 9.69
CA PRO A 508 -3.07 22.71 10.99
C PRO A 508 -3.08 21.21 11.33
N GLY A 509 -4.16 20.49 11.02
CA GLY A 509 -4.24 19.05 11.27
C GLY A 509 -3.18 18.27 10.50
N ALA A 510 -2.99 18.58 9.21
CA ALA A 510 -1.95 17.96 8.39
C ALA A 510 -0.53 18.31 8.87
N ALA A 511 -0.30 19.57 9.26
CA ALA A 511 0.99 20.01 9.78
C ALA A 511 1.35 19.30 11.10
N LEU A 512 0.39 19.19 12.03
CA LEU A 512 0.56 18.47 13.30
C LEU A 512 0.79 16.97 13.08
N ALA A 513 0.08 16.36 12.13
CA ALA A 513 0.33 14.96 11.76
C ALA A 513 1.75 14.78 11.22
N LEU A 514 2.18 15.62 10.26
CA LEU A 514 3.53 15.59 9.70
C LEU A 514 4.60 15.82 10.78
N TRP A 515 4.35 16.70 11.74
CA TRP A 515 5.24 16.84 12.90
C TRP A 515 5.31 15.53 13.69
N GLY A 516 4.18 14.90 14.02
CA GLY A 516 4.17 13.59 14.67
C GLY A 516 4.99 12.53 13.93
N PHE A 517 4.90 12.50 12.58
CA PHE A 517 5.75 11.63 11.76
C PHE A 517 7.23 12.01 11.80
N ALA A 518 7.56 13.29 11.78
CA ALA A 518 8.96 13.75 11.90
C ALA A 518 9.54 13.44 13.29
N ALA A 519 8.71 13.49 14.33
CA ALA A 519 9.06 13.18 15.71
C ALA A 519 8.89 11.70 16.06
N GLU A 520 8.64 10.82 15.09
CA GLU A 520 8.61 9.38 15.34
C GLU A 520 10.03 8.90 15.64
N HIS A 521 10.23 8.37 16.83
CA HIS A 521 11.52 7.82 17.24
C HIS A 521 11.45 6.30 17.41
N GLY A 522 10.30 5.68 17.16
CA GLY A 522 9.95 4.28 17.40
C GLY A 522 9.38 4.01 18.80
N ARG A 523 8.96 5.04 19.53
CA ARG A 523 8.63 4.91 20.98
C ARG A 523 7.41 4.05 21.23
N GLU A 524 6.47 4.09 20.30
CA GLU A 524 5.25 3.28 20.29
C GLU A 524 5.34 2.09 19.34
N GLU A 525 6.53 1.80 18.80
CA GLU A 525 6.73 0.57 18.05
C GLU A 525 6.63 -0.63 18.97
N GLU A 526 6.13 -1.73 18.42
CA GLU A 526 6.18 -3.01 19.10
C GLU A 526 7.64 -3.32 19.49
N PRO A 527 7.91 -3.87 20.69
CA PRO A 527 9.26 -4.05 21.21
C PRO A 527 10.22 -4.79 20.26
N TRP A 528 9.67 -5.64 19.39
CA TRP A 528 10.44 -6.40 18.40
C TRP A 528 10.92 -5.55 17.20
N HIS A 529 10.34 -4.39 16.89
CA HIS A 529 10.89 -3.50 15.87
C HIS A 529 12.26 -2.93 16.30
N ARG A 530 12.50 -2.83 17.61
CA ARG A 530 13.75 -2.40 18.22
C ARG A 530 14.50 -3.55 18.88
N ALA A 531 14.74 -4.62 18.11
CA ALA A 531 15.53 -5.75 18.56
C ALA A 531 16.84 -5.28 19.24
N ALA A 532 17.11 -5.71 20.48
CA ALA A 532 18.32 -5.34 21.21
C ALA A 532 19.59 -5.70 20.40
N PRO A 533 20.76 -5.06 20.65
CA PRO A 533 21.99 -5.36 19.92
C PRO A 533 22.34 -6.86 19.86
N GLY A 534 22.10 -7.59 20.96
CA GLY A 534 22.26 -9.04 21.01
C GLY A 534 21.32 -9.79 20.06
N ALA A 535 20.05 -9.40 20.00
CA ALA A 535 19.06 -9.98 19.09
C ALA A 535 19.39 -9.68 17.62
N ARG A 536 19.77 -8.43 17.29
CA ARG A 536 20.24 -8.08 15.93
C ARG A 536 21.43 -8.92 15.49
N ALA A 537 22.41 -9.13 16.39
CA ALA A 537 23.55 -9.98 16.10
C ALA A 537 23.15 -11.45 15.91
N ALA A 538 22.22 -11.96 16.72
CA ALA A 538 21.68 -13.31 16.58
C ALA A 538 20.96 -13.51 15.24
N TRP A 539 20.14 -12.55 14.81
CA TRP A 539 19.41 -12.61 13.55
C TRP A 539 20.30 -12.42 12.32
N SER A 540 21.29 -11.54 12.40
CA SER A 540 22.32 -11.43 11.38
C SER A 540 23.10 -12.74 11.23
N TRP A 541 23.46 -13.38 12.35
CA TRP A 541 24.08 -14.71 12.34
C TRP A 541 23.16 -15.75 11.69
N ALA A 542 21.88 -15.79 12.09
CA ALA A 542 20.92 -16.76 11.56
C ALA A 542 20.73 -16.59 10.05
N ARG A 543 20.59 -15.36 9.56
CA ARG A 543 20.46 -15.05 8.13
C ARG A 543 21.66 -15.57 7.33
N ALA A 544 22.87 -15.43 7.87
CA ALA A 544 24.12 -15.80 7.20
C ALA A 544 24.51 -17.27 7.33
N ARG A 545 24.02 -18.00 8.35
CA ARG A 545 24.52 -19.34 8.73
C ARG A 545 23.49 -20.45 8.68
N THR A 546 22.25 -20.16 8.30
CA THR A 546 21.16 -21.15 8.22
C THR A 546 20.53 -21.14 6.84
N ALA A 547 19.89 -22.26 6.47
CA ALA A 547 19.20 -22.35 5.19
C ALA A 547 18.07 -21.29 5.10
N PRO A 548 17.76 -20.74 3.92
CA PRO A 548 16.70 -19.73 3.74
C PRO A 548 15.32 -20.19 4.24
N ASP A 549 15.09 -21.50 4.27
CA ASP A 549 13.90 -22.13 4.79
C ASP A 549 14.03 -22.58 6.24
N ALA A 550 15.05 -22.20 7.02
CA ALA A 550 15.04 -22.49 8.45
C ALA A 550 13.79 -21.86 9.13
N ILE A 551 13.29 -22.50 10.20
CA ILE A 551 12.18 -22.01 11.01
C ILE A 551 12.67 -21.59 12.39
N VAL A 552 12.08 -20.54 12.94
CA VAL A 552 12.42 -20.02 14.26
C VAL A 552 11.28 -20.28 15.25
N ALA A 553 11.56 -21.05 16.29
CA ALA A 553 10.66 -21.29 17.40
C ALA A 553 11.01 -20.35 18.57
N ASP A 554 10.20 -19.30 18.73
CA ASP A 554 10.26 -18.39 19.87
C ASP A 554 8.99 -18.53 20.71
N ALA A 555 9.12 -19.05 21.92
CA ALA A 555 7.98 -19.24 22.82
C ALA A 555 7.36 -17.91 23.28
N GLY A 556 8.10 -16.80 23.20
CA GLY A 556 7.59 -15.46 23.49
C GLY A 556 6.77 -14.85 22.35
N GLY A 557 6.73 -15.50 21.18
CA GLY A 557 6.02 -14.96 20.00
C GLY A 557 6.69 -13.73 19.41
N GLY A 558 8.03 -13.62 19.51
CA GLY A 558 8.77 -12.54 18.85
C GLY A 558 8.53 -12.55 17.33
N SER A 559 8.50 -11.37 16.71
CA SER A 559 8.39 -11.20 15.26
C SER A 559 9.58 -10.46 14.64
N ASP A 560 10.61 -10.15 15.43
CA ASP A 560 11.82 -9.47 14.98
C ASP A 560 12.60 -10.29 13.95
N MET A 561 12.61 -11.61 14.12
CA MET A 561 13.35 -12.52 13.24
C MET A 561 12.77 -12.60 11.82
N THR A 562 11.48 -12.31 11.61
CA THR A 562 10.83 -12.51 10.31
C THR A 562 11.38 -11.58 9.23
N VAL A 563 11.83 -10.39 9.64
CA VAL A 563 12.57 -9.44 8.78
C VAL A 563 14.08 -9.62 8.97
N LEU A 564 14.58 -9.57 10.21
CA LEU A 564 16.02 -9.47 10.46
C LEU A 564 16.79 -10.75 10.12
N ALA A 565 16.19 -11.92 10.38
CA ALA A 565 16.76 -13.21 9.98
C ALA A 565 16.24 -13.66 8.60
N ALA A 566 15.16 -13.05 8.10
CA ALA A 566 14.43 -13.50 6.91
C ALA A 566 14.06 -14.99 7.02
N ARG A 567 13.50 -15.40 8.17
CA ARG A 567 13.06 -16.77 8.46
C ARG A 567 11.64 -16.77 8.97
N SER A 568 10.90 -17.84 8.69
CA SER A 568 9.54 -17.96 9.18
C SER A 568 9.54 -18.26 10.68
N ALA A 569 8.67 -17.59 11.43
CA ALA A 569 8.38 -17.99 12.79
C ALA A 569 7.52 -19.26 12.77
N LEU A 570 7.76 -20.16 13.71
CA LEU A 570 6.84 -21.26 13.98
C LEU A 570 5.51 -20.70 14.50
N TRP A 571 5.57 -19.64 15.32
CA TRP A 571 4.44 -18.92 15.89
C TRP A 571 4.79 -17.44 16.12
N GLY A 572 4.08 -16.53 15.45
CA GLY A 572 4.31 -15.07 15.53
C GLY A 572 3.59 -14.33 16.66
N GLY A 573 3.01 -15.03 17.63
CA GLY A 573 2.35 -14.44 18.79
C GLY A 573 0.84 -14.19 18.60
N GLY A 574 0.15 -13.93 19.72
CA GLY A 574 -1.31 -13.82 19.76
C GLY A 574 -1.91 -12.56 19.12
N HIS A 575 -1.09 -11.54 18.85
CA HIS A 575 -1.53 -10.36 18.09
C HIS A 575 -1.76 -10.74 16.63
N VAL A 576 -0.75 -11.32 15.98
CA VAL A 576 -0.75 -11.68 14.55
C VAL A 576 -1.75 -12.79 14.20
N GLU A 577 -2.06 -13.67 15.17
CA GLU A 577 -3.05 -14.75 14.97
C GLU A 577 -4.45 -14.24 14.61
N ARG A 578 -4.81 -13.01 15.00
CA ARG A 578 -6.17 -12.48 14.81
C ARG A 578 -6.45 -11.98 13.39
N ASP A 579 -5.42 -11.77 12.58
CA ASP A 579 -5.53 -10.92 11.38
C ASP A 579 -5.78 -11.72 10.10
N TRP A 580 -5.40 -13.01 10.10
CA TRP A 580 -5.20 -13.76 8.85
C TRP A 580 -6.16 -14.94 8.62
N GLY A 581 -7.10 -15.19 9.53
CA GLY A 581 -8.19 -16.15 9.31
C GLY A 581 -7.75 -17.61 9.19
N HIS A 582 -6.53 -17.94 9.65
CA HIS A 582 -6.04 -19.32 9.71
C HIS A 582 -6.91 -20.18 10.64
N ALA A 583 -7.00 -21.48 10.34
CA ALA A 583 -7.75 -22.41 11.19
C ALA A 583 -7.16 -22.46 12.61
N ALA A 584 -8.01 -22.29 13.62
CA ALA A 584 -7.59 -22.25 15.03
C ALA A 584 -6.78 -23.48 15.46
N THR A 585 -7.10 -24.66 14.93
CA THR A 585 -6.36 -25.91 15.19
C THR A 585 -4.93 -25.88 14.64
N ALA A 586 -4.71 -25.27 13.47
CA ALA A 586 -3.39 -25.14 12.87
C ALA A 586 -2.51 -24.12 13.62
N LEU A 587 -3.13 -23.06 14.15
CA LEU A 587 -2.46 -22.07 15.02
C LEU A 587 -2.11 -22.68 16.38
N GLU A 588 -3.03 -23.42 17.01
CA GLU A 588 -2.76 -24.05 18.31
C GLU A 588 -1.65 -25.11 18.23
N ALA A 589 -1.57 -25.88 17.15
CA ALA A 589 -0.48 -26.84 16.94
C ALA A 589 0.91 -26.15 16.93
N ARG A 590 1.00 -24.99 16.27
CA ARG A 590 2.22 -24.17 16.18
C ARG A 590 2.57 -23.51 17.50
N ARG A 591 1.57 -22.92 18.15
CA ARG A 591 1.69 -22.32 19.49
C ARG A 591 2.19 -23.34 20.51
N ARG A 592 1.62 -24.55 20.51
CA ARG A 592 2.06 -25.67 21.33
C ARG A 592 3.50 -26.05 21.03
N ALA A 593 3.85 -26.25 19.76
CA ALA A 593 5.19 -26.63 19.35
C ALA A 593 6.24 -25.59 19.78
N ALA A 594 5.97 -24.29 19.60
CA ALA A 594 6.86 -23.22 20.03
C ALA A 594 7.08 -23.22 21.56
N ARG A 595 6.04 -23.45 22.36
CA ARG A 595 6.14 -23.56 23.83
C ARG A 595 6.90 -24.81 24.29
N GLU A 596 6.62 -25.97 23.69
CA GLU A 596 7.31 -27.23 24.02
C GLU A 596 8.80 -27.12 23.70
N LEU A 597 9.17 -26.56 22.54
CA LEU A 597 10.55 -26.30 22.16
C LEU A 597 11.23 -25.27 23.10
N GLY A 598 10.61 -24.11 23.33
CA GLY A 598 11.20 -23.06 24.17
C GLY A 598 11.35 -23.44 25.65
N SER A 599 10.49 -24.31 26.17
CA SER A 599 10.60 -24.83 27.54
C SER A 599 11.65 -25.94 27.69
N GLY A 600 11.99 -26.63 26.60
CA GLY A 600 12.83 -27.84 26.63
C GLY A 600 12.11 -29.06 27.22
N ALA A 601 10.77 -29.02 27.30
CA ALA A 601 9.96 -30.15 27.73
C ALA A 601 9.92 -31.26 26.66
N PRO A 602 9.59 -32.51 27.03
CA PRO A 602 9.39 -33.58 26.05
C PRO A 602 8.33 -33.19 25.02
N LEU A 603 8.65 -33.37 23.73
CA LEU A 603 7.76 -32.98 22.64
C LEU A 603 6.60 -33.99 22.49
N SER A 604 5.39 -33.46 22.39
CA SER A 604 4.19 -34.26 22.13
C SER A 604 4.27 -34.97 20.76
N LYS A 605 3.47 -36.03 20.58
CA LYS A 605 3.37 -36.73 19.28
C LYS A 605 2.94 -35.78 18.15
N GLN A 606 2.05 -34.84 18.46
CA GLN A 606 1.57 -33.82 17.52
C GLN A 606 2.69 -32.84 17.13
N THR A 607 3.44 -32.31 18.10
CA THR A 607 4.59 -31.44 17.82
C THR A 607 5.64 -32.16 16.97
N ARG A 608 6.00 -33.40 17.31
CA ARG A 608 6.95 -34.19 16.51
C ARG A 608 6.44 -34.45 15.09
N ALA A 609 5.15 -34.74 14.93
CA ALA A 609 4.54 -34.90 13.61
C ALA A 609 4.55 -33.60 12.80
N LEU A 610 4.25 -32.45 13.43
CA LEU A 610 4.33 -31.14 12.80
C LEU A 610 5.75 -30.83 12.33
N LEU A 611 6.76 -30.96 13.20
CA LEU A 611 8.16 -30.67 12.86
C LEU A 611 8.69 -31.59 11.76
N ARG A 612 8.34 -32.89 11.79
CA ARG A 612 8.67 -33.83 10.70
C ARG A 612 7.96 -33.46 9.39
N GLY A 613 6.69 -33.06 9.46
CA GLY A 613 5.94 -32.63 8.29
C GLY A 613 6.48 -31.35 7.66
N LEU A 614 7.04 -30.45 8.47
CA LEU A 614 7.76 -29.28 7.98
C LEU A 614 9.10 -29.67 7.36
N GLY A 615 9.85 -30.61 7.95
CA GLY A 615 11.10 -31.14 7.39
C GLY A 615 12.24 -30.11 7.31
N ARG A 616 12.18 -29.04 8.11
CA ARG A 616 13.06 -27.86 8.03
C ARG A 616 13.97 -27.78 9.25
N GLU A 617 15.13 -27.12 9.09
CA GLU A 617 15.99 -26.77 10.22
C GLU A 617 15.23 -25.91 11.24
N VAL A 618 15.28 -26.28 12.52
CA VAL A 618 14.58 -25.57 13.60
C VAL A 618 15.59 -24.88 14.50
N LEU A 619 15.50 -23.55 14.55
CA LEU A 619 16.21 -22.71 15.52
C LEU A 619 15.28 -22.43 16.69
N VAL A 620 15.70 -22.73 17.91
CA VAL A 620 14.95 -22.44 19.13
C VAL A 620 15.58 -21.25 19.82
N VAL A 621 14.74 -20.28 20.18
CA VAL A 621 15.16 -19.01 20.80
C VAL A 621 14.98 -19.10 22.31
N GLU A 622 16.04 -18.78 23.05
CA GLU A 622 15.98 -18.53 24.48
C GLU A 622 16.30 -17.07 24.74
N ARG A 623 15.32 -16.30 25.21
CA ARG A 623 15.49 -14.90 25.64
C ARG A 623 15.67 -14.84 27.15
N ALA A 624 16.54 -13.96 27.63
CA ALA A 624 16.66 -13.69 29.06
C ALA A 624 15.38 -13.02 29.57
N SER A 625 14.86 -13.47 30.71
CA SER A 625 13.73 -12.82 31.38
C SER A 625 14.09 -11.44 31.92
N ASP A 626 15.37 -11.23 32.23
CA ASP A 626 15.95 -9.95 32.61
C ASP A 626 17.10 -9.63 31.65
N THR A 627 16.91 -8.62 30.79
CA THR A 627 17.95 -8.17 29.84
C THR A 627 19.16 -7.55 30.54
N THR A 628 19.03 -7.19 31.82
CA THR A 628 20.13 -6.68 32.65
C THR A 628 20.95 -7.79 33.28
N ALA A 629 20.50 -9.04 33.25
CA ALA A 629 21.28 -10.18 33.74
C ALA A 629 22.66 -10.24 33.06
N ALA A 630 23.70 -10.50 33.87
CA ALA A 630 25.08 -10.56 33.41
C ALA A 630 25.35 -11.83 32.56
N SER A 631 24.65 -12.92 32.87
CA SER A 631 24.86 -14.22 32.22
C SER A 631 23.93 -14.43 31.03
N PRO A 632 24.41 -15.06 29.94
CA PRO A 632 23.55 -15.42 28.82
C PRO A 632 22.52 -16.50 29.21
N PRO A 633 21.39 -16.60 28.49
CA PRO A 633 20.46 -17.72 28.65
C PRO A 633 21.17 -19.04 28.37
N ALA A 634 20.99 -20.03 29.24
CA ALA A 634 21.68 -21.32 29.16
C ALA A 634 20.80 -22.51 29.61
N ARG A 635 19.47 -22.31 29.74
CA ARG A 635 18.55 -23.36 30.20
C ARG A 635 18.51 -24.50 29.18
N LEU A 636 18.42 -24.17 27.90
CA LEU A 636 18.31 -25.18 26.83
C LEU A 636 19.64 -25.88 26.56
N ALA A 637 20.79 -25.25 26.83
CA ALA A 637 22.11 -25.86 26.66
C ALA A 637 22.30 -27.16 27.45
N ARG A 638 21.55 -27.35 28.54
CA ARG A 638 21.61 -28.55 29.39
C ARG A 638 20.62 -29.64 28.97
N ARG A 639 19.82 -29.42 27.92
CA ARG A 639 18.77 -30.34 27.48
C ARG A 639 19.25 -31.19 26.30
N PRO A 640 19.01 -32.53 26.30
CA PRO A 640 19.30 -33.36 25.14
C PRO A 640 18.59 -32.86 23.88
N GLY A 641 19.27 -32.92 22.74
CA GLY A 641 18.72 -32.50 21.44
C GLY A 641 18.79 -30.99 21.13
N TYR A 642 19.40 -30.19 22.00
CA TYR A 642 19.63 -28.75 21.78
C TYR A 642 21.12 -28.47 21.67
N ARG A 643 21.56 -28.01 20.50
CA ARG A 643 22.95 -27.60 20.27
C ARG A 643 23.03 -26.07 20.24
N PRO A 644 23.76 -25.42 21.15
CA PRO A 644 23.95 -23.97 21.08
C PRO A 644 24.72 -23.60 19.80
N VAL A 645 24.20 -22.62 19.06
CA VAL A 645 24.82 -22.14 17.81
C VAL A 645 25.13 -20.64 17.85
N PHE A 646 24.46 -19.89 18.73
CA PHE A 646 24.76 -18.49 19.01
C PHE A 646 24.42 -18.18 20.47
N VAL A 647 25.31 -17.51 21.18
CA VAL A 647 25.08 -17.11 22.57
C VAL A 647 25.64 -15.72 22.79
N ARG A 648 24.80 -14.78 23.21
CA ARG A 648 25.20 -13.46 23.71
C ARG A 648 24.29 -13.03 24.86
N ARG A 649 24.67 -11.93 25.53
CA ARG A 649 23.85 -11.34 26.58
C ARG A 649 22.43 -11.06 26.05
N GLY A 650 21.42 -11.55 26.78
CA GLY A 650 20.00 -11.38 26.47
C GLY A 650 19.39 -12.40 25.51
N ILE A 651 20.17 -13.13 24.71
CA ILE A 651 19.63 -14.09 23.72
C ILE A 651 20.60 -15.24 23.40
N ALA A 652 20.05 -16.44 23.30
CA ALA A 652 20.73 -17.61 22.77
C ALA A 652 19.88 -18.30 21.70
N LEU A 653 20.54 -18.83 20.67
CA LEU A 653 19.94 -19.63 19.61
C LEU A 653 20.48 -21.06 19.70
N TYR A 654 19.58 -22.02 19.59
CA TYR A 654 19.88 -23.44 19.60
C TYR A 654 19.38 -24.09 18.32
N ARG A 655 20.19 -24.96 17.72
CA ARG A 655 19.71 -25.90 16.71
C ARG A 655 19.07 -27.09 17.42
N TRP A 656 17.83 -27.41 17.05
CA TRP A 656 17.18 -28.62 17.52
C TRP A 656 17.57 -29.80 16.62
N GLU A 657 18.22 -30.82 17.19
CA GLU A 657 18.76 -31.99 16.46
C GLU A 657 17.87 -33.24 16.60
N GLY A 658 16.77 -33.13 17.35
CA GLY A 658 15.87 -34.25 17.62
C GLY A 658 16.36 -35.10 18.79
N GLY A 659 15.58 -35.16 19.87
CA GLY A 659 15.70 -36.25 20.84
C GLY A 659 15.01 -37.48 20.24
N SER A 660 15.80 -38.52 19.93
CA SER A 660 15.30 -39.87 19.70
C SER A 660 14.44 -40.34 20.86
#